data_AF-A0A8T1TEM5-F1
#
_entry.id   AF-A0A8T1TEM5-F1
#
_cell.length_a   1.000
_cell.length_b   1.000
_cell.length_c   1.000
_cell.angle_alpha   90.00
_cell.angle_beta   90.00
_cell.angle_gamma   90.00
#
_symmetry.space_group_name_H-M   'P 1'
#
loop_
_entity.id
_entity.type
_entity.pdbx_description
1 polymer ?
#
loop_
_entity_poly.entity_id
_entity_poly.type
_entity_poly.pdbx_seq_one_letter_code
_entity_poly.pdbx_strand_id
1 'polypeptide(L)'
;RLAAFSDDYMVSNVPFNYYTTSSVLQKILEKSLEKKAGRNYGPVGNKKLIYFIDDMNMPEMDVYGTVQPHTLIRQHIDYGHWYDRQKLTVKEIHNCQYVACMNPTAGSFTINPRLQRHFTVFALNFPSADALNTIYSKIVGFHFQRHVFNPSVLKNAPAMIQAAIWLHQTMVQNFLPTAVKFHYIFNLRDLSNILQGILFATPECLRQPNDLVRLWLHESSRVYGDKLVEPKDCNFFHKKLIDTAHKYFEGVEDHILLQHPLIYCHFANGVADPHYMPVKEWEVLRKILTETLESYNELNASVNLVLFEDAMQHVCRISRILEAPRGYALLIGVGGSGKQSLSRLAAYISSLDVFQIMLKKGYGIQDLRVDLANLYIKTGAKSMPTVFLLTDAHVADERFLVLINDLLASGEVPDLFSNEDMDGIITGIRNEVRSLGLIDTRENCWRFFLDRMRLQLKIILCFSPVGSTLRVRARKFPAIVNCTAIDWFHEWPQEALHSVSRRFIEETEVIETHIQDSICLFMAYAHTSVNEMSAQYYQNERRYNYTTPKSFLEQISLYKILLEKKYKEMSKRMEHLVNGIQKLKTTASQVEDLKSKLASQEAELQLRNQDAEALITKIGLQTEKVSQERATADAEERKVVAIQTEVSLKQRECEDDLVKAEPALVAAKAALNTLNKVNLTELKAFPNPPIAVTNVTAAVMVLLAYKGKVPKDRSWKAAKVFMGKVDDFLQALISYDKEHIPENCLKVVKEHYLKDPEFNPNLVRTKSFAAAGLCAWVINIVKFYEVYCDVEPKRHALAQANAELAAATEKLEAIRKKLVDLDSNLRRLTASFEKAIAEKVRCQEDVNQTNKTIELANR
;
A
#
# COMPACT_ATOMS: atom_id res chain seq x y z
N ARG A 1 28.97 39.47 -56.92
CA ARG A 1 29.22 40.24 -58.16
C ARG A 1 28.12 40.07 -59.25
N LEU A 2 26.90 39.61 -58.92
CA LEU A 2 25.75 39.58 -59.85
C LEU A 2 25.05 40.94 -60.03
N ALA A 3 25.52 41.99 -59.34
CA ALA A 3 24.98 43.35 -59.41
C ALA A 3 25.50 44.16 -60.62
N ALA A 4 25.99 43.50 -61.66
CA ALA A 4 26.61 44.12 -62.83
C ALA A 4 25.95 43.71 -64.16
N PHE A 5 24.72 43.18 -64.12
CA PHE A 5 23.88 43.17 -65.32
C PHE A 5 23.22 44.54 -65.47
N SER A 6 23.06 45.02 -66.70
CA SER A 6 22.29 46.25 -66.95
C SER A 6 20.87 46.09 -66.42
N ASP A 7 20.21 47.20 -66.06
CA ASP A 7 18.82 47.24 -65.58
C ASP A 7 17.80 46.62 -66.56
N ASP A 8 18.24 46.23 -67.76
CA ASP A 8 17.44 45.69 -68.85
C ASP A 8 17.07 44.21 -68.69
N TYR A 9 17.74 43.45 -67.83
CA TYR A 9 17.53 41.99 -67.70
C TYR A 9 16.96 41.61 -66.32
N MET A 10 15.98 40.70 -66.33
CA MET A 10 15.41 40.08 -65.13
C MET A 10 15.63 38.57 -65.20
N VAL A 11 16.07 37.94 -64.11
CA VAL A 11 16.28 36.48 -64.05
C VAL A 11 15.29 35.87 -63.08
N SER A 12 14.58 34.83 -63.52
CA SER A 12 13.69 34.03 -62.70
C SER A 12 14.21 32.59 -62.62
N ASN A 13 14.53 32.14 -61.41
CA ASN A 13 15.01 30.78 -61.16
C ASN A 13 13.81 29.83 -61.05
N VAL A 14 13.83 28.75 -61.83
CA VAL A 14 12.75 27.76 -61.93
C VAL A 14 13.34 26.38 -61.65
N PRO A 15 13.37 25.93 -60.38
CA PRO A 15 13.87 24.61 -60.04
C PRO A 15 12.90 23.53 -60.53
N PHE A 16 13.42 22.49 -61.19
CA PHE A 16 12.64 21.31 -61.53
C PHE A 16 12.77 20.24 -60.45
N ASN A 17 11.62 19.70 -60.06
CA ASN A 17 11.52 18.60 -59.12
C ASN A 17 10.91 17.38 -59.82
N TYR A 18 11.08 16.20 -59.22
CA TYR A 18 10.53 14.95 -59.74
C TYR A 18 9.01 15.05 -60.03
N TYR A 19 8.26 15.70 -59.14
CA TYR A 19 6.80 15.88 -59.26
C TYR A 19 6.37 17.18 -59.98
N THR A 20 7.29 17.89 -60.65
CA THR A 20 6.94 19.10 -61.39
C THR A 20 6.07 18.73 -62.60
N THR A 21 4.81 19.15 -62.57
CA THR A 21 3.88 18.97 -63.69
C THR A 21 3.82 20.22 -64.56
N SER A 22 3.23 20.09 -65.75
CA SER A 22 3.02 21.24 -66.64
C SER A 22 2.15 22.34 -66.00
N SER A 23 1.19 22.00 -65.13
CA SER A 23 0.34 23.00 -64.46
C SER A 23 1.11 23.78 -63.39
N VAL A 24 1.99 23.11 -62.64
CA VAL A 24 2.86 23.76 -61.65
C VAL A 24 3.86 24.67 -62.34
N LEU A 25 4.52 24.17 -63.40
CA LEU A 25 5.47 24.98 -64.17
C LEU A 25 4.81 26.24 -64.73
N GLN A 26 3.63 26.11 -65.34
CA GLN A 26 2.91 27.26 -65.89
C GLN A 26 2.66 28.34 -64.84
N LYS A 27 2.22 27.96 -63.63
CA LYS A 27 2.01 28.92 -62.53
C LYS A 27 3.30 29.64 -62.13
N ILE A 28 4.42 28.92 -62.08
CA ILE A 28 5.72 29.49 -61.72
C ILE A 28 6.17 30.50 -62.78
N LEU A 29 6.07 30.15 -64.07
CA LEU A 29 6.45 31.06 -65.16
C LEU A 29 5.54 32.30 -65.22
N GLU A 30 4.24 32.12 -65.02
CA GLU A 30 3.28 33.23 -65.02
C GLU A 30 3.51 34.23 -63.88
N LYS A 31 4.11 33.83 -62.74
CA LYS A 31 4.35 34.72 -61.59
C LYS A 31 5.24 35.92 -61.92
N SER A 32 6.20 35.74 -62.82
CA SER A 32 7.12 36.80 -63.27
C SER A 32 6.58 37.65 -64.42
N LEU A 33 5.36 37.37 -64.89
CA LEU A 33 4.74 38.04 -66.03
C LEU A 33 3.61 38.97 -65.58
N GLU A 34 3.55 40.14 -66.21
CA GLU A 34 2.44 41.08 -66.10
C GLU A 34 1.62 41.08 -67.38
N LYS A 35 0.32 41.28 -67.22
CA LYS A 35 -0.57 41.53 -68.36
C LYS A 35 -0.30 42.94 -68.89
N LYS A 36 0.11 43.05 -70.15
CA LYS A 36 0.35 44.35 -70.82
C LYS A 36 -0.93 44.88 -71.45
N ALA A 37 -1.36 44.28 -72.56
CA ALA A 37 -2.57 44.67 -73.29
C ALA A 37 -3.24 43.44 -73.90
N GLY A 38 -4.57 43.37 -73.85
CA GLY A 38 -5.33 42.27 -74.44
C GLY A 38 -4.91 40.89 -73.94
N ARG A 39 -4.31 40.10 -74.83
CA ARG A 39 -3.79 38.74 -74.58
C ARG A 39 -2.29 38.70 -74.30
N ASN A 40 -1.61 39.85 -74.31
CA ASN A 40 -0.15 39.94 -74.27
C ASN A 40 0.35 40.03 -72.83
N TYR A 41 1.29 39.16 -72.51
CA TYR A 41 1.99 39.07 -71.24
C TYR A 41 3.49 39.25 -71.48
N GLY A 42 4.15 39.90 -70.54
CA GLY A 42 5.58 40.14 -70.57
C GLY A 42 6.10 40.51 -69.19
N PRO A 43 7.43 40.57 -69.01
CA PRO A 43 8.01 40.96 -67.73
C PRO A 43 7.64 42.38 -67.30
N VAL A 44 7.87 42.68 -66.02
CA VAL A 44 7.65 44.02 -65.45
C VAL A 44 8.46 45.06 -66.24
N GLY A 45 7.78 46.15 -66.63
CA GLY A 45 8.39 47.18 -67.48
C GLY A 45 8.74 46.69 -68.90
N ASN A 46 9.87 47.16 -69.44
CA ASN A 46 10.40 46.80 -70.78
C ASN A 46 11.63 45.88 -70.71
N LYS A 47 11.84 45.19 -69.59
CA LYS A 47 12.99 44.31 -69.38
C LYS A 47 12.88 43.04 -70.23
N LYS A 48 14.01 42.32 -70.38
CA LYS A 48 14.05 40.96 -70.93
C LYS A 48 14.13 39.94 -69.79
N LEU A 49 13.22 38.98 -69.77
CA LEU A 49 13.18 37.94 -68.75
C LEU A 49 13.94 36.70 -69.19
N ILE A 50 14.82 36.21 -68.33
CA ILE A 50 15.53 34.95 -68.48
C ILE A 50 14.97 33.97 -67.46
N TYR A 51 14.31 32.92 -67.93
CA TYR A 51 13.98 31.76 -67.14
C TYR A 51 15.20 30.85 -67.04
N PHE A 52 15.78 30.77 -65.84
CA PHE A 52 16.85 29.83 -65.53
C PHE A 52 16.24 28.54 -64.96
N ILE A 53 16.22 27.48 -65.76
CA ILE A 53 15.71 26.16 -65.37
C ILE A 53 16.84 25.37 -64.74
N ASP A 54 16.70 25.06 -63.45
CA ASP A 54 17.62 24.19 -62.73
C ASP A 54 17.18 22.72 -62.88
N ASP A 55 18.11 21.81 -63.15
CA ASP A 55 17.87 20.37 -63.27
C ASP A 55 16.77 19.96 -64.28
N MET A 56 16.93 20.36 -65.54
CA MET A 56 15.95 20.12 -66.62
C MET A 56 15.51 18.65 -66.79
N ASN A 57 16.34 17.70 -66.35
CA ASN A 57 16.13 16.26 -66.51
C ASN A 57 15.52 15.54 -65.28
N MET A 58 15.15 16.26 -64.23
CA MET A 58 14.57 15.69 -63.02
C MET A 58 13.07 15.30 -63.09
N PRO A 59 12.19 15.98 -63.86
CA PRO A 59 10.77 15.65 -63.84
C PRO A 59 10.48 14.21 -64.29
N GLU A 60 9.45 13.61 -63.69
CA GLU A 60 9.01 12.25 -63.98
C GLU A 60 8.60 12.08 -65.46
N MET A 61 9.06 10.97 -66.05
CA MET A 61 8.61 10.52 -67.36
C MET A 61 7.33 9.71 -67.21
N ASP A 62 6.35 9.94 -68.07
CA ASP A 62 5.17 9.08 -68.13
C ASP A 62 5.52 7.69 -68.70
N VAL A 63 4.52 6.80 -68.73
CA VAL A 63 4.63 5.43 -69.26
C VAL A 63 5.07 5.40 -70.74
N TYR A 64 4.82 6.46 -71.49
CA TYR A 64 5.14 6.63 -72.91
C TYR A 64 6.46 7.40 -73.13
N GLY A 65 7.22 7.70 -72.07
CA GLY A 65 8.48 8.44 -72.15
C GLY A 65 8.31 9.94 -72.42
N THR A 66 7.15 10.52 -72.14
CA THR A 66 6.91 11.96 -72.28
C THR A 66 7.06 12.70 -70.95
N VAL A 67 7.59 13.93 -71.02
CA VAL A 67 7.81 14.79 -69.85
C VAL A 67 6.94 16.04 -69.99
N GLN A 68 5.97 16.21 -69.09
CA GLN A 68 4.97 17.28 -69.22
C GLN A 68 5.56 18.70 -69.14
N PRO A 69 6.53 19.02 -68.25
CA PRO A 69 7.19 20.33 -68.26
C PRO A 69 7.88 20.66 -69.58
N HIS A 70 8.52 19.67 -70.22
CA HIS A 70 9.21 19.85 -71.49
C HIS A 70 8.25 20.23 -72.61
N THR A 71 7.06 19.61 -72.65
CA THR A 71 6.07 19.91 -73.68
C THR A 71 5.50 21.32 -73.54
N LEU A 72 5.34 21.83 -72.32
CA LEU A 72 4.92 23.22 -72.08
C LEU A 72 5.98 24.23 -72.54
N ILE A 73 7.26 24.00 -72.19
CA ILE A 73 8.36 24.88 -72.64
C ILE A 73 8.43 24.87 -74.17
N ARG A 74 8.35 23.68 -74.77
CA ARG A 74 8.33 23.54 -76.22
C ARG A 74 7.17 24.32 -76.84
N GLN A 75 5.97 24.21 -76.27
CA GLN A 75 4.81 24.96 -76.74
C GLN A 75 5.06 26.47 -76.71
N HIS A 76 5.65 27.00 -75.64
CA HIS A 76 5.99 28.41 -75.57
C HIS A 76 7.03 28.82 -76.61
N ILE A 77 8.11 28.04 -76.78
CA ILE A 77 9.17 28.37 -77.75
C ILE A 77 8.67 28.27 -79.19
N ASP A 78 7.88 27.24 -79.53
CA ASP A 78 7.37 27.02 -80.88
C ASP A 78 6.28 28.03 -81.26
N TYR A 79 5.36 28.36 -80.33
CA TYR A 79 4.16 29.13 -80.64
C TYR A 79 4.11 30.54 -80.03
N GLY A 80 5.01 30.88 -79.11
CA GLY A 80 5.03 32.18 -78.42
C GLY A 80 3.87 32.40 -77.44
N HIS A 81 3.11 31.34 -77.11
CA HIS A 81 1.94 31.45 -76.24
C HIS A 81 1.63 30.14 -75.50
N TRP A 82 0.82 30.22 -74.47
CA TRP A 82 0.16 29.06 -73.86
C TRP A 82 -1.29 29.37 -73.48
N TYR A 83 -2.08 28.33 -73.20
CA TYR A 83 -3.48 28.49 -72.83
C TYR A 83 -3.66 28.65 -71.32
N ASP A 84 -4.53 29.57 -70.93
CA ASP A 84 -5.10 29.59 -69.59
C ASP A 84 -5.98 28.36 -69.40
N ARG A 85 -5.63 27.50 -68.45
CA ARG A 85 -6.36 26.23 -68.21
C ARG A 85 -7.75 26.43 -67.60
N GLN A 86 -8.01 27.57 -66.96
CA GLN A 86 -9.31 27.87 -66.35
C GLN A 86 -10.22 28.59 -67.34
N LYS A 87 -9.68 29.61 -68.02
CA LYS A 87 -10.46 30.47 -68.92
C LYS A 87 -10.47 29.98 -70.38
N LEU A 88 -9.62 29.01 -70.71
CA LEU A 88 -9.41 28.49 -72.07
C LEU A 88 -9.05 29.59 -73.08
N THR A 89 -8.42 30.66 -72.61
CA THR A 89 -7.97 31.79 -73.46
C THR A 89 -6.47 31.70 -73.74
N VAL A 90 -6.05 32.21 -74.89
CA VAL A 90 -4.63 32.30 -75.25
C VAL A 90 -3.96 33.44 -74.50
N LYS A 91 -2.79 33.16 -73.93
CA LYS A 91 -1.86 34.15 -73.36
C LYS A 91 -0.61 34.19 -74.23
N GLU A 92 -0.42 35.28 -74.96
CA GLU A 92 0.77 35.53 -75.80
C GLU A 92 1.88 36.09 -74.92
N ILE A 93 3.10 35.56 -75.06
CA ILE A 93 4.19 35.83 -74.13
C ILE A 93 5.38 36.35 -74.90
N HIS A 94 5.82 37.54 -74.51
CA HIS A 94 6.89 38.25 -75.19
C HIS A 94 8.07 38.53 -74.25
N ASN A 95 9.23 38.82 -74.86
CA ASN A 95 10.47 39.23 -74.18
C ASN A 95 10.98 38.23 -73.13
N CYS A 96 10.81 36.94 -73.38
CA CYS A 96 11.28 35.85 -72.51
C CYS A 96 12.33 34.98 -73.21
N GLN A 97 13.33 34.52 -72.46
CA GLN A 97 14.38 33.60 -72.91
C GLN A 97 14.54 32.46 -71.91
N TYR A 98 14.96 31.28 -72.37
CA TYR A 98 15.28 30.14 -71.51
C TYR A 98 16.78 29.87 -71.48
N VAL A 99 17.28 29.59 -70.28
CA VAL A 99 18.59 29.00 -70.02
C VAL A 99 18.36 27.82 -69.10
N ALA A 100 18.94 26.67 -69.40
CA ALA A 100 18.73 25.46 -68.63
C ALA A 100 20.06 24.75 -68.34
N CYS A 101 20.16 24.13 -67.16
CA CYS A 101 21.22 23.18 -66.83
C CYS A 101 20.63 21.77 -66.67
N MET A 102 21.51 20.78 -66.80
CA MET A 102 21.17 19.37 -66.68
C MET A 102 22.20 18.69 -65.79
N ASN A 103 21.73 17.81 -64.90
CA ASN A 103 22.61 17.02 -64.06
C ASN A 103 22.92 15.67 -64.74
N PRO A 104 24.18 15.37 -65.06
CA PRO A 104 24.54 14.09 -65.69
C PRO A 104 24.49 12.90 -64.72
N THR A 105 24.31 13.11 -63.41
CA THR A 105 24.35 12.03 -62.39
C THR A 105 22.98 11.61 -61.86
N ALA A 106 21.95 12.43 -62.02
CA ALA A 106 20.61 12.20 -61.49
C ALA A 106 19.53 12.60 -62.50
N GLY A 107 18.35 11.99 -62.41
CA GLY A 107 17.24 12.20 -63.34
C GLY A 107 17.31 11.31 -64.59
N SER A 108 16.59 11.72 -65.64
CA SER A 108 16.66 11.06 -66.95
C SER A 108 17.94 11.48 -67.69
N PHE A 109 18.61 10.54 -68.35
CA PHE A 109 19.78 10.88 -69.18
C PHE A 109 19.40 11.45 -70.54
N THR A 110 18.13 11.40 -70.91
CA THR A 110 17.65 11.78 -72.24
C THR A 110 16.59 12.86 -72.14
N ILE A 111 16.84 14.00 -72.79
CA ILE A 111 15.86 15.06 -73.02
C ILE A 111 15.24 14.84 -74.40
N ASN A 112 13.97 15.19 -74.57
CA ASN A 112 13.30 15.07 -75.86
C ASN A 112 14.05 15.88 -76.95
N PRO A 113 14.53 15.24 -78.04
CA PRO A 113 15.27 15.93 -79.11
C PRO A 113 14.50 17.10 -79.73
N ARG A 114 13.16 17.03 -79.74
CA ARG A 114 12.28 18.09 -80.25
C ARG A 114 12.36 19.38 -79.43
N LEU A 115 12.66 19.27 -78.14
CA LEU A 115 12.92 20.44 -77.29
C LEU A 115 14.39 20.84 -77.39
N GLN A 116 15.30 19.86 -77.36
CA GLN A 116 16.74 20.09 -77.41
C GLN A 116 17.18 20.88 -78.65
N ARG A 117 16.50 20.72 -79.80
CA ARG A 117 16.77 21.50 -81.03
C ARG A 117 16.70 23.02 -80.85
N HIS A 118 15.98 23.51 -79.84
CA HIS A 118 15.84 24.94 -79.55
C HIS A 118 16.96 25.47 -78.65
N PHE A 119 17.78 24.59 -78.06
CA PHE A 119 18.86 24.95 -77.16
C PHE A 119 20.21 24.74 -77.84
N THR A 120 21.14 25.65 -77.56
CA THR A 120 22.57 25.40 -77.79
C THR A 120 23.13 24.74 -76.54
N VAL A 121 23.73 23.55 -76.70
CA VAL A 121 24.22 22.75 -75.58
C VAL A 121 25.71 22.99 -75.38
N PHE A 122 26.11 23.34 -74.16
CA PHE A 122 27.50 23.50 -73.74
C PHE A 122 27.85 22.45 -72.68
N ALA A 123 28.98 21.77 -72.85
CA ALA A 123 29.52 20.89 -71.82
C ALA A 123 30.36 21.70 -70.83
N LEU A 124 29.93 21.76 -69.56
CA LEU A 124 30.65 22.40 -68.47
C LEU A 124 31.43 21.34 -67.69
N ASN A 125 32.74 21.30 -67.88
CA ASN A 125 33.63 20.38 -67.17
C ASN A 125 34.08 20.96 -65.82
N PHE A 126 34.54 20.08 -64.93
CA PHE A 126 35.15 20.51 -63.68
C PHE A 126 36.38 21.41 -63.94
N PRO A 127 36.59 22.45 -63.11
CA PRO A 127 37.74 23.34 -63.22
C PRO A 127 39.06 22.60 -62.98
N SER A 128 40.13 23.09 -63.60
CA SER A 128 41.48 22.53 -63.41
C SER A 128 41.98 22.73 -61.97
N ALA A 129 42.94 21.91 -61.55
CA ALA A 129 43.56 22.02 -60.22
C ALA A 129 44.19 23.41 -59.98
N ASP A 130 44.78 24.03 -61.01
CA ASP A 130 45.37 25.37 -60.91
C ASP A 130 44.31 26.46 -60.68
N ALA A 131 43.16 26.34 -61.35
CA ALA A 131 42.04 27.24 -61.14
C ALA A 131 41.48 27.10 -59.72
N LEU A 132 41.31 25.86 -59.23
CA LEU A 132 40.89 25.60 -57.85
C LEU A 132 41.88 26.17 -56.84
N ASN A 133 43.18 25.95 -57.05
CA ASN A 133 44.22 26.48 -56.18
C ASN A 133 44.17 28.01 -56.13
N THR A 134 43.99 28.68 -57.28
CA THR A 134 43.87 30.14 -57.35
C THR A 134 42.64 30.67 -56.61
N ILE A 135 41.49 30.03 -56.79
CA ILE A 135 40.22 30.43 -56.15
C ILE A 135 40.35 30.32 -54.63
N TYR A 136 40.76 29.15 -54.14
CA TYR A 136 40.79 28.89 -52.71
C TYR A 136 41.95 29.59 -52.00
N SER A 137 43.10 29.77 -52.67
CA SER A 137 44.21 30.57 -52.12
C SER A 137 43.80 32.01 -51.86
N LYS A 138 43.00 32.63 -52.74
CA LYS A 138 42.50 33.99 -52.51
C LYS A 138 41.50 34.07 -51.36
N ILE A 139 40.61 33.09 -51.23
CA ILE A 139 39.61 33.04 -50.15
C ILE A 139 40.30 32.89 -48.80
N VAL A 140 41.18 31.90 -48.68
CA VAL A 140 41.92 31.61 -47.45
C VAL A 140 42.90 32.74 -47.12
N GLY A 141 43.57 33.29 -48.14
CA GLY A 141 44.45 34.46 -47.97
C GLY A 141 43.72 35.68 -47.41
N PHE A 142 42.48 35.94 -47.85
CA PHE A 142 41.68 37.04 -47.29
C PHE A 142 41.35 36.83 -45.80
N HIS A 143 41.04 35.60 -45.39
CA HIS A 143 40.80 35.27 -43.98
C HIS A 143 42.04 35.50 -43.12
N PHE A 144 43.19 35.03 -43.59
CA PHE A 144 44.47 35.20 -42.92
C PHE A 144 44.96 36.66 -42.87
N GLN A 145 44.48 37.53 -43.77
CA GLN A 145 44.73 38.97 -43.70
C GLN A 145 43.81 39.69 -42.71
N ARG A 146 42.59 39.16 -42.51
CA ARG A 146 41.59 39.77 -41.63
C ARG A 146 41.94 39.62 -40.15
N HIS A 147 42.66 38.55 -39.79
CA HIS A 147 43.11 38.29 -38.42
C HIS A 147 44.63 38.16 -38.35
N VAL A 148 45.24 38.55 -37.24
CA VAL A 148 46.71 38.54 -37.09
C VAL A 148 47.19 37.14 -36.72
N PHE A 149 47.46 36.30 -37.72
CA PHE A 149 48.01 34.94 -37.53
C PHE A 149 49.55 34.92 -37.49
N ASN A 150 50.12 33.90 -36.86
CA ASN A 150 51.57 33.68 -36.82
C ASN A 150 52.14 33.45 -38.23
N PRO A 151 53.21 34.16 -38.66
CA PRO A 151 53.83 33.98 -39.97
C PRO A 151 54.21 32.54 -40.32
N SER A 152 54.55 31.72 -39.32
CA SER A 152 54.91 30.31 -39.50
C SER A 152 53.71 29.47 -39.97
N VAL A 153 52.50 29.81 -39.54
CA VAL A 153 51.25 29.18 -39.97
C VAL A 153 50.91 29.59 -41.41
N LEU A 154 51.12 30.87 -41.74
CA LEU A 154 50.87 31.41 -43.09
C LEU A 154 51.72 30.74 -44.16
N LYS A 155 52.95 30.32 -43.82
CA LYS A 155 53.84 29.60 -44.74
C LYS A 155 53.27 28.24 -45.18
N ASN A 156 52.49 27.57 -44.32
CA ASN A 156 51.90 26.26 -44.60
C ASN A 156 50.54 26.32 -45.29
N ALA A 157 49.93 27.51 -45.42
CA ALA A 157 48.63 27.68 -46.06
C ALA A 157 48.56 27.20 -47.52
N PRO A 158 49.55 27.46 -48.40
CA PRO A 158 49.53 26.95 -49.77
C PRO A 158 49.61 25.42 -49.83
N ALA A 159 50.44 24.81 -48.97
CA ALA A 159 50.58 23.36 -48.88
C ALA A 159 49.25 22.69 -48.44
N MET A 160 48.54 23.30 -47.49
CA MET A 160 47.21 22.86 -47.07
C MET A 160 46.19 22.85 -48.21
N ILE A 161 46.19 23.89 -49.06
CA ILE A 161 45.26 23.97 -50.20
C ILE A 161 45.59 22.89 -51.23
N GLN A 162 46.87 22.67 -51.53
CA GLN A 162 47.31 21.60 -52.41
C GLN A 162 46.94 20.22 -51.87
N ALA A 163 47.14 20.00 -50.56
CA ALA A 163 46.74 18.78 -49.86
C ALA A 163 45.22 18.55 -49.96
N ALA A 164 44.40 19.58 -49.73
CA ALA A 164 42.94 19.49 -49.83
C ALA A 164 42.47 19.16 -51.26
N ILE A 165 43.06 19.78 -52.29
CA ILE A 165 42.74 19.51 -53.70
C ILE A 165 43.13 18.07 -54.06
N TRP A 166 44.32 17.62 -53.66
CA TRP A 166 44.80 16.27 -53.92
C TRP A 166 43.95 15.22 -53.21
N LEU A 167 43.58 15.46 -51.95
CA LEU A 167 42.69 14.60 -51.19
C LEU A 167 41.33 14.51 -51.87
N HIS A 168 40.75 15.64 -52.29
CA HIS A 168 39.48 15.66 -53.00
C HIS A 168 39.51 14.80 -54.28
N GLN A 169 40.54 14.95 -55.11
CA GLN A 169 40.71 14.14 -56.32
C GLN A 169 40.84 12.64 -55.99
N THR A 170 41.60 12.31 -54.94
CA THR A 170 41.77 10.94 -54.45
C THR A 170 40.45 10.35 -53.96
N MET A 171 39.62 11.14 -53.28
CA MET A 171 38.30 10.72 -52.81
C MET A 171 37.35 10.43 -53.98
N VAL A 172 37.28 11.34 -54.95
CA VAL A 172 36.43 11.20 -56.15
C VAL A 172 36.80 9.96 -56.97
N GLN A 173 38.09 9.62 -57.05
CA GLN A 173 38.56 8.47 -57.83
C GLN A 173 38.34 7.12 -57.14
N ASN A 174 38.55 7.04 -55.82
CA ASN A 174 38.50 5.77 -55.10
C ASN A 174 37.11 5.41 -54.58
N PHE A 175 36.30 6.41 -54.21
CA PHE A 175 35.00 6.19 -53.59
C PHE A 175 33.86 6.55 -54.56
N LEU A 176 33.42 5.54 -55.32
CA LEU A 176 32.39 5.69 -56.34
C LEU A 176 31.00 5.31 -55.81
N PRO A 177 29.93 5.95 -56.32
CA PRO A 177 28.58 5.63 -55.90
C PRO A 177 28.15 4.24 -56.36
N THR A 178 27.59 3.44 -55.45
CA THR A 178 27.02 2.12 -55.76
C THR A 178 25.53 2.09 -55.45
N ALA A 179 24.86 0.97 -55.75
CA ALA A 179 23.45 0.79 -55.40
C ALA A 179 23.17 0.92 -53.89
N VAL A 180 24.12 0.53 -53.04
CA VAL A 180 24.03 0.64 -51.57
C VAL A 180 24.61 1.98 -51.11
N LYS A 181 25.81 2.32 -51.60
CA LYS A 181 26.55 3.54 -51.25
C LYS A 181 26.23 4.67 -52.24
N PHE A 182 24.95 4.98 -52.40
CA PHE A 182 24.48 5.96 -53.40
C PHE A 182 24.91 7.41 -53.09
N HIS A 183 25.25 7.69 -51.84
CA HIS A 183 25.62 9.01 -51.32
C HIS A 183 27.14 9.27 -51.38
N TYR A 184 27.94 8.32 -51.89
CA TYR A 184 29.38 8.52 -52.15
C TYR A 184 29.54 9.39 -53.41
N ILE A 185 29.07 10.62 -53.31
CA ILE A 185 29.12 11.63 -54.35
C ILE A 185 29.89 12.79 -53.74
N PHE A 186 31.09 13.02 -54.28
CA PHE A 186 31.97 14.09 -53.84
C PHE A 186 32.01 15.18 -54.91
N ASN A 187 31.70 16.41 -54.51
CA ASN A 187 31.62 17.56 -55.40
C ASN A 187 32.43 18.75 -54.86
N LEU A 188 32.49 19.85 -55.61
CA LEU A 188 33.24 21.05 -55.20
C LEU A 188 32.69 21.72 -53.92
N ARG A 189 31.43 21.44 -53.53
CA ARG A 189 30.89 21.91 -52.25
C ARG A 189 31.60 21.23 -51.10
N ASP A 190 31.96 19.96 -51.22
CA ASP A 190 32.71 19.24 -50.19
C ASP A 190 34.10 19.87 -49.98
N LEU A 191 34.82 20.14 -51.07
CA LEU A 191 36.10 20.86 -50.99
C LEU A 191 35.92 22.25 -50.37
N SER A 192 34.85 22.96 -50.73
CA SER A 192 34.52 24.26 -50.15
C SER A 192 34.18 24.16 -48.66
N ASN A 193 33.51 23.08 -48.22
CA ASN A 193 33.10 22.85 -46.83
C ASN A 193 34.29 22.60 -45.90
N ILE A 194 35.36 21.96 -46.39
CA ILE A 194 36.62 21.80 -45.66
C ILE A 194 37.20 23.18 -45.35
N LEU A 195 37.35 23.99 -46.40
CA LEU A 195 37.92 25.32 -46.26
C LEU A 195 37.02 26.23 -45.44
N GLN A 196 35.70 26.14 -45.59
CA GLN A 196 34.74 26.86 -44.79
C GLN A 196 34.85 26.54 -43.30
N GLY A 197 35.11 25.28 -42.93
CA GLY A 197 35.38 24.91 -41.54
C GLY A 197 36.68 25.52 -41.03
N ILE A 198 37.72 25.55 -41.86
CA ILE A 198 39.00 26.20 -41.53
C ILE A 198 38.83 27.72 -41.31
N LEU A 199 37.86 28.35 -41.98
CA LEU A 199 37.54 29.78 -41.76
C LEU A 199 36.95 30.06 -40.37
N PHE A 200 36.53 29.06 -39.60
CA PHE A 200 36.13 29.27 -38.19
C PHE A 200 37.33 29.47 -37.27
N ALA A 201 38.55 29.12 -37.71
CA ALA A 201 39.73 29.24 -36.89
C ALA A 201 40.09 30.70 -36.59
N THR A 202 40.35 30.98 -35.32
CA THR A 202 40.88 32.24 -34.82
C THR A 202 42.40 32.15 -34.56
N PRO A 203 43.11 33.27 -34.40
CA PRO A 203 44.55 33.26 -34.08
C PRO A 203 44.91 32.49 -32.79
N GLU A 204 43.97 32.40 -31.84
CA GLU A 204 44.17 31.66 -30.60
C GLU A 204 44.18 30.15 -30.78
N CYS A 205 43.43 29.66 -31.79
CA CYS A 205 43.32 28.26 -32.18
C CYS A 205 44.56 27.78 -32.96
N LEU A 206 45.17 28.67 -33.76
CA LEU A 206 46.32 28.37 -34.62
C LEU A 206 47.60 29.04 -34.12
N ARG A 207 48.24 28.45 -33.10
CA ARG A 207 49.47 28.99 -32.50
C ARG A 207 50.71 28.47 -33.21
N GLN A 208 50.70 27.18 -33.52
CA GLN A 208 51.79 26.45 -34.15
C GLN A 208 51.40 25.96 -35.55
N PRO A 209 52.38 25.73 -36.45
CA PRO A 209 52.10 25.16 -37.77
C PRO A 209 51.39 23.79 -37.72
N ASN A 210 51.68 22.99 -36.69
CA ASN A 210 51.05 21.68 -36.47
C ASN A 210 49.55 21.78 -36.15
N ASP A 211 49.11 22.89 -35.53
CA ASP A 211 47.69 23.12 -35.23
C ASP A 211 46.88 23.27 -36.52
N LEU A 212 47.46 23.89 -37.55
CA LEU A 212 46.83 24.02 -38.87
C LEU A 212 46.68 22.65 -39.56
N VAL A 213 47.69 21.78 -39.42
CA VAL A 213 47.63 20.42 -39.96
C VAL A 213 46.55 19.61 -39.24
N ARG A 214 46.50 19.66 -37.90
CA ARG A 214 45.46 18.98 -37.12
C ARG A 214 44.06 19.51 -37.43
N LEU A 215 43.90 20.81 -37.62
CA LEU A 215 42.63 21.40 -38.04
C LEU A 215 42.21 20.90 -39.42
N TRP A 216 43.14 20.89 -40.39
CA TRP A 216 42.86 20.36 -41.73
C TRP A 216 42.48 18.87 -41.70
N LEU A 217 43.16 18.06 -40.87
CA LEU A 217 42.81 16.66 -40.66
C LEU A 217 41.40 16.50 -40.07
N HIS A 218 41.06 17.31 -39.07
CA HIS A 218 39.72 17.30 -38.48
C HIS A 218 38.66 17.63 -39.52
N GLU A 219 38.81 18.76 -40.24
CA GLU A 219 37.82 19.21 -41.22
C GLU A 219 37.68 18.25 -42.40
N SER A 220 38.78 17.66 -42.86
CA SER A 220 38.76 16.64 -43.89
C SER A 220 38.03 15.38 -43.43
N SER A 221 38.24 14.95 -42.18
CA SER A 221 37.50 13.84 -41.57
C SER A 221 36.02 14.14 -41.39
N ARG A 222 35.65 15.37 -41.00
CA ARG A 222 34.24 15.76 -40.88
C ARG A 222 33.50 15.80 -42.22
N VAL A 223 34.17 16.22 -43.29
CA VAL A 223 33.53 16.34 -44.62
C VAL A 223 33.48 14.99 -45.37
N TYR A 224 34.55 14.22 -45.30
CA TYR A 224 34.66 12.96 -46.04
C TYR A 224 34.41 11.74 -45.18
N GLY A 225 35.04 11.67 -44.00
CA GLY A 225 34.94 10.52 -43.10
C GLY A 225 33.51 10.26 -42.62
N ASP A 226 32.78 11.32 -42.25
CA ASP A 226 31.40 11.20 -41.74
C ASP A 226 30.40 10.71 -42.79
N LYS A 227 30.76 10.73 -44.09
CA LYS A 227 29.95 10.16 -45.18
C LYS A 227 30.16 8.65 -45.36
N LEU A 228 31.23 8.07 -44.81
CA LEU A 228 31.61 6.67 -45.05
C LEU A 228 30.80 5.73 -44.17
N VAL A 229 30.44 4.56 -44.72
CA VAL A 229 29.55 3.59 -44.04
C VAL A 229 30.31 2.39 -43.51
N GLU A 230 31.23 1.82 -44.30
CA GLU A 230 31.92 0.59 -43.94
C GLU A 230 33.24 0.87 -43.19
N PRO A 231 33.58 0.06 -42.18
CA PRO A 231 34.84 0.24 -41.43
C PRO A 231 36.08 0.10 -42.32
N LYS A 232 35.99 -0.72 -43.38
CA LYS A 232 37.06 -0.85 -44.40
C LYS A 232 37.29 0.46 -45.15
N ASP A 233 36.21 1.13 -45.53
CA ASP A 233 36.25 2.43 -46.22
C ASP A 233 36.82 3.50 -45.28
N CYS A 234 36.37 3.51 -44.03
CA CYS A 234 36.88 4.43 -42.99
C CYS A 234 38.39 4.25 -42.77
N ASN A 235 38.87 3.01 -42.62
CA ASN A 235 40.29 2.73 -42.43
C ASN A 235 41.13 3.11 -43.66
N PHE A 236 40.62 2.83 -44.86
CA PHE A 236 41.29 3.22 -46.10
C PHE A 236 41.37 4.75 -46.25
N PHE A 237 40.30 5.46 -45.91
CA PHE A 237 40.29 6.92 -45.87
C PHE A 237 41.31 7.47 -44.87
N HIS A 238 41.32 6.98 -43.63
CA HIS A 238 42.29 7.44 -42.61
C HIS A 238 43.73 7.24 -43.08
N LYS A 239 44.03 6.10 -43.69
CA LYS A 239 45.35 5.86 -44.29
C LYS A 239 45.68 6.89 -45.37
N LYS A 240 44.76 7.15 -46.31
CA LYS A 240 44.97 8.15 -47.36
C LYS A 240 45.10 9.58 -46.83
N LEU A 241 44.37 9.91 -45.78
CA LEU A 241 44.45 11.20 -45.12
C LEU A 241 45.84 11.44 -44.51
N ILE A 242 46.38 10.44 -43.80
CA ILE A 242 47.73 10.49 -43.22
C ILE A 242 48.80 10.51 -44.32
N ASP A 243 48.69 9.64 -45.33
CA ASP A 243 49.61 9.62 -46.50
C ASP A 243 49.67 11.01 -47.18
N THR A 244 48.53 11.71 -47.27
CA THR A 244 48.45 13.06 -47.84
C THR A 244 49.17 14.07 -46.95
N ALA A 245 49.00 13.95 -45.63
CA ALA A 245 49.60 14.86 -44.67
C ALA A 245 51.13 14.79 -44.77
N HIS A 246 51.70 13.57 -44.79
CA HIS A 246 53.15 13.37 -44.95
C HIS A 246 53.70 13.87 -46.28
N LYS A 247 52.90 13.82 -47.35
CA LYS A 247 53.34 14.23 -48.68
C LYS A 247 53.49 15.76 -48.82
N TYR A 248 52.61 16.54 -48.21
CA TYR A 248 52.53 17.99 -48.42
C TYR A 248 53.03 18.82 -47.25
N PHE A 249 53.02 18.30 -46.02
CA PHE A 249 53.50 19.01 -44.84
C PHE A 249 54.88 18.46 -44.42
N GLU A 250 55.89 19.33 -44.43
CA GLU A 250 57.26 19.00 -44.00
C GLU A 250 57.38 19.03 -42.47
N GLY A 251 58.10 18.06 -41.88
CA GLY A 251 58.46 18.08 -40.45
C GLY A 251 57.35 17.68 -39.47
N VAL A 252 56.32 16.96 -39.93
CA VAL A 252 55.20 16.54 -39.08
C VAL A 252 55.47 15.17 -38.45
N GLU A 253 55.47 15.10 -37.12
CA GLU A 253 55.64 13.85 -36.38
C GLU A 253 54.32 13.07 -36.25
N ASP A 254 54.38 11.74 -36.44
CA ASP A 254 53.22 10.85 -36.35
C ASP A 254 52.51 10.91 -35.00
N HIS A 255 53.26 11.13 -33.92
CA HIS A 255 52.70 11.24 -32.57
C HIS A 255 51.71 12.41 -32.44
N ILE A 256 51.99 13.53 -33.11
CA ILE A 256 51.14 14.72 -33.10
C ILE A 256 49.93 14.54 -34.02
N LEU A 257 50.04 13.75 -35.09
CA LEU A 257 48.93 13.49 -36.01
C LEU A 257 47.94 12.47 -35.45
N LEU A 258 48.44 11.46 -34.76
CA LEU A 258 47.66 10.34 -34.22
C LEU A 258 47.09 10.59 -32.82
N GLN A 259 47.37 11.75 -32.22
CA GLN A 259 46.84 12.09 -30.90
C GLN A 259 45.32 12.31 -30.95
N HIS A 260 44.58 11.48 -30.21
CA HIS A 260 43.14 11.58 -30.00
C HIS A 260 42.84 12.37 -28.71
N PRO A 261 41.75 13.14 -28.63
CA PRO A 261 40.70 13.32 -29.64
C PRO A 261 41.06 14.33 -30.75
N LEU A 262 40.70 14.00 -32.01
CA LEU A 262 40.80 14.92 -33.15
C LEU A 262 39.45 15.63 -33.38
N ILE A 263 39.04 16.46 -32.43
CA ILE A 263 37.74 17.14 -32.44
C ILE A 263 37.93 18.62 -32.16
N TYR A 264 37.34 19.46 -33.01
CA TYR A 264 37.20 20.88 -32.78
C TYR A 264 35.72 21.19 -32.57
N CYS A 265 35.41 22.00 -31.57
CA CYS A 265 34.05 22.44 -31.30
C CYS A 265 34.03 23.89 -30.81
N HIS A 266 32.88 24.54 -30.96
CA HIS A 266 32.70 25.94 -30.56
C HIS A 266 32.54 26.11 -29.04
N PHE A 267 32.28 25.05 -28.29
CA PHE A 267 32.02 25.11 -26.85
C PHE A 267 33.11 24.44 -26.01
N ALA A 268 34.30 24.19 -26.59
CA ALA A 268 35.38 23.48 -25.92
C ALA A 268 35.84 24.14 -24.60
N ASN A 269 35.68 25.46 -24.48
CA ASN A 269 36.01 26.24 -23.28
C ASN A 269 34.76 26.66 -22.45
N GLY A 270 33.57 26.18 -22.82
CA GLY A 270 32.29 26.53 -22.20
C GLY A 270 31.24 26.96 -23.24
N VAL A 271 29.95 26.87 -22.87
CA VAL A 271 28.81 27.18 -23.75
C VAL A 271 28.52 28.68 -23.85
N ALA A 272 28.91 29.46 -22.83
CA ALA A 272 28.60 30.89 -22.78
C ALA A 272 29.38 31.74 -23.79
N ASP A 273 30.56 31.28 -24.22
CA ASP A 273 31.43 32.04 -25.11
C ASP A 273 31.96 31.16 -26.26
N PRO A 274 31.22 31.06 -27.38
CA PRO A 274 31.49 30.09 -28.42
C PRO A 274 32.78 30.42 -29.18
N HIS A 275 33.83 29.64 -28.92
CA HIS A 275 35.14 29.72 -29.56
C HIS A 275 35.51 28.38 -30.19
N TYR A 276 35.83 28.41 -31.49
CA TYR A 276 36.23 27.20 -32.22
C TYR A 276 37.64 26.75 -31.82
N MET A 277 37.71 25.71 -30.98
CA MET A 277 38.94 25.26 -30.34
C MET A 277 39.04 23.72 -30.30
N PRO A 278 40.28 23.17 -30.24
CA PRO A 278 40.47 21.74 -30.10
C PRO A 278 40.07 21.25 -28.71
N VAL A 279 39.39 20.11 -28.66
CA VAL A 279 39.13 19.39 -27.41
C VAL A 279 40.42 18.75 -26.92
N LYS A 280 40.81 19.05 -25.67
CA LYS A 280 42.03 18.50 -25.07
C LYS A 280 41.87 17.05 -24.63
N GLU A 281 40.81 16.77 -23.88
CA GLU A 281 40.54 15.47 -23.27
C GLU A 281 39.04 15.13 -23.29
N TRP A 282 38.73 13.84 -23.38
CA TRP A 282 37.35 13.34 -23.39
C TRP A 282 36.60 13.61 -22.08
N GLU A 283 37.27 13.58 -20.94
CA GLU A 283 36.64 13.79 -19.63
C GLU A 283 36.12 15.22 -19.46
N VAL A 284 36.89 16.20 -19.94
CA VAL A 284 36.50 17.61 -19.95
C VAL A 284 35.26 17.80 -20.83
N LEU A 285 35.25 17.21 -22.03
CA LEU A 285 34.10 17.26 -22.93
C LEU A 285 32.87 16.59 -22.32
N ARG A 286 33.04 15.42 -21.69
CA ARG A 286 31.96 14.72 -21.00
C ARG A 286 31.35 15.58 -19.89
N LYS A 287 32.18 16.20 -19.06
CA LYS A 287 31.73 17.08 -17.97
C LYS A 287 30.91 18.25 -18.50
N ILE A 288 31.42 18.98 -19.51
CA ILE A 288 30.70 20.10 -20.12
C ILE A 288 29.36 19.63 -20.69
N LEU A 289 29.34 18.53 -21.44
CA LEU A 289 28.11 18.03 -22.03
C LEU A 289 27.10 17.53 -20.99
N THR A 290 27.55 16.91 -19.90
CA THR A 290 26.68 16.49 -18.78
C THR A 290 26.06 17.70 -18.08
N GLU A 291 26.84 18.73 -17.76
CA GLU A 291 26.33 19.97 -17.16
C GLU A 291 25.29 20.64 -18.07
N THR A 292 25.56 20.69 -19.38
CA THR A 292 24.59 21.27 -20.34
C THR A 292 23.33 20.44 -20.51
N LEU A 293 23.43 19.11 -20.38
CA LEU A 293 22.29 18.21 -20.42
C LEU A 293 21.41 18.38 -19.18
N GLU A 294 22.02 18.59 -18.01
CA GLU A 294 21.30 18.92 -16.77
C GLU A 294 20.54 20.24 -16.92
N SER A 295 21.21 21.31 -17.40
CA SER A 295 20.54 22.60 -17.69
C SER A 295 19.41 22.46 -18.72
N TYR A 296 19.59 21.63 -19.74
CA TYR A 296 18.54 21.34 -20.73
C TYR A 296 17.34 20.63 -20.09
N ASN A 297 17.59 19.65 -19.22
CA ASN A 297 16.56 18.85 -18.54
C ASN A 297 15.80 19.64 -17.47
N GLU A 298 16.34 20.75 -16.96
CA GLU A 298 15.62 21.68 -16.07
C GLU A 298 14.59 22.52 -16.84
N LEU A 299 14.94 22.94 -18.06
CA LEU A 299 14.08 23.82 -18.89
C LEU A 299 13.09 23.04 -19.75
N ASN A 300 13.43 21.83 -20.17
CA ASN A 300 12.67 21.01 -21.10
C ASN A 300 12.30 19.66 -20.49
N ALA A 301 11.48 18.87 -21.20
CA ALA A 301 11.18 17.50 -20.80
C ALA A 301 12.47 16.67 -20.69
N SER A 302 12.65 15.99 -19.56
CA SER A 302 13.87 15.25 -19.26
C SER A 302 14.20 14.19 -20.31
N VAL A 303 15.42 14.23 -20.83
CA VAL A 303 15.96 13.25 -21.76
C VAL A 303 17.13 12.53 -21.07
N ASN A 304 16.93 11.24 -20.76
CA ASN A 304 17.96 10.38 -20.17
C ASN A 304 18.95 9.92 -21.25
N LEU A 305 19.81 10.83 -21.70
CA LEU A 305 20.89 10.58 -22.65
C LEU A 305 22.15 10.11 -21.92
N VAL A 306 22.72 9.00 -22.40
CA VAL A 306 24.05 8.55 -21.95
C VAL A 306 25.10 9.06 -22.93
N LEU A 307 26.08 9.80 -22.43
CA LEU A 307 27.14 10.43 -23.21
C LEU A 307 28.40 9.55 -23.21
N PHE A 308 28.46 8.60 -24.14
CA PHE A 308 29.69 7.85 -24.47
C PHE A 308 30.42 8.52 -25.64
N GLU A 309 31.63 8.06 -25.97
CA GLU A 309 32.54 8.73 -26.92
C GLU A 309 31.88 9.06 -28.27
N ASP A 310 31.26 8.09 -28.95
CA ASP A 310 30.60 8.35 -30.24
C ASP A 310 29.43 9.33 -30.10
N ALA A 311 28.65 9.24 -29.01
CA ALA A 311 27.55 10.18 -28.78
C ALA A 311 28.08 11.62 -28.62
N MET A 312 29.20 11.81 -27.92
CA MET A 312 29.87 13.11 -27.80
C MET A 312 30.41 13.59 -29.15
N GLN A 313 30.98 12.68 -29.97
CA GLN A 313 31.40 13.01 -31.33
C GLN A 313 30.24 13.52 -32.17
N HIS A 314 29.10 12.81 -32.16
CA HIS A 314 27.91 13.21 -32.92
C HIS A 314 27.38 14.58 -32.48
N VAL A 315 27.37 14.88 -31.18
CA VAL A 315 26.99 16.24 -30.69
C VAL A 315 27.94 17.29 -31.24
N CYS A 316 29.25 17.05 -31.22
CA CYS A 316 30.24 17.97 -31.76
C CYS A 316 30.08 18.16 -33.28
N ARG A 317 29.83 17.07 -34.03
CA ARG A 317 29.57 17.11 -35.48
C ARG A 317 28.34 17.95 -35.80
N ILE A 318 27.23 17.69 -35.12
CA ILE A 318 25.97 18.41 -35.33
C ILE A 318 26.15 19.88 -34.98
N SER A 319 26.74 20.21 -33.83
CA SER A 319 27.02 21.60 -33.44
C SER A 319 27.89 22.32 -34.48
N ARG A 320 28.96 21.68 -34.97
CA ARG A 320 29.82 22.24 -36.04
C ARG A 320 29.03 22.50 -37.33
N ILE A 321 28.09 21.62 -37.70
CA ILE A 321 27.24 21.82 -38.88
C ILE A 321 26.29 23.01 -38.65
N LEU A 322 25.69 23.13 -37.46
CA LEU A 322 24.71 24.16 -37.13
C LEU A 322 25.30 25.58 -37.14
N GLU A 323 26.54 25.75 -36.69
CA GLU A 323 27.24 27.05 -36.71
C GLU A 323 27.55 27.53 -38.14
N ALA A 324 27.57 26.62 -39.13
CA ALA A 324 27.80 27.02 -40.51
C ALA A 324 26.63 27.87 -41.05
N PRO A 325 26.90 28.94 -41.84
CA PRO A 325 25.89 29.87 -42.37
C PRO A 325 24.82 29.22 -43.27
N ARG A 326 25.02 27.97 -43.71
CA ARG A 326 24.00 27.11 -44.36
C ARG A 326 24.10 25.69 -43.79
N GLY A 327 23.99 25.61 -42.48
CA GLY A 327 24.10 24.38 -41.71
C GLY A 327 22.91 23.46 -41.90
N TYR A 328 22.98 22.58 -42.90
CA TYR A 328 22.01 21.52 -43.10
C TYR A 328 22.64 20.16 -42.80
N ALA A 329 22.03 19.41 -41.90
CA ALA A 329 22.50 18.09 -41.49
C ALA A 329 21.53 17.00 -41.97
N LEU A 330 22.07 15.92 -42.53
CA LEU A 330 21.34 14.68 -42.79
C LEU A 330 21.92 13.60 -41.87
N LEU A 331 21.20 13.30 -40.80
CA LEU A 331 21.55 12.29 -39.82
C LEU A 331 20.93 10.96 -40.26
N ILE A 332 21.78 9.98 -40.59
CA ILE A 332 21.35 8.67 -41.06
C ILE A 332 21.67 7.63 -40.01
N GLY A 333 20.67 6.89 -39.54
CA GLY A 333 20.90 5.78 -38.61
C GLY A 333 19.64 5.02 -38.28
N VAL A 334 19.79 3.83 -37.69
CA VAL A 334 18.66 3.01 -37.24
C VAL A 334 17.83 3.72 -36.15
N GLY A 335 16.58 3.31 -35.96
CA GLY A 335 15.73 3.84 -34.89
C GLY A 335 16.40 3.67 -33.51
N GLY A 336 16.26 4.64 -32.61
CA GLY A 336 16.83 4.55 -31.25
C GLY A 336 18.30 4.95 -31.11
N SER A 337 19.03 5.21 -32.20
CA SER A 337 20.43 5.68 -32.19
C SER A 337 20.68 7.05 -31.54
N GLY A 338 19.64 7.76 -31.08
CA GLY A 338 19.77 9.06 -30.41
C GLY A 338 19.73 10.29 -31.34
N LYS A 339 19.57 10.13 -32.66
CA LYS A 339 19.57 11.24 -33.65
C LYS A 339 18.80 12.49 -33.21
N GLN A 340 17.52 12.33 -32.84
CA GLN A 340 16.68 13.46 -32.43
C GLN A 340 17.14 14.09 -31.11
N SER A 341 17.47 13.25 -30.13
CA SER A 341 17.86 13.69 -28.79
C SER A 341 19.19 14.46 -28.82
N LEU A 342 20.19 13.94 -29.54
CA LEU A 342 21.49 14.59 -29.71
C LEU A 342 21.38 15.87 -30.55
N SER A 343 20.48 15.91 -31.54
CA SER A 343 20.20 17.14 -32.30
C SER A 343 19.61 18.24 -31.44
N ARG A 344 18.71 17.92 -30.49
CA ARG A 344 18.14 18.91 -29.56
C ARG A 344 19.19 19.44 -28.60
N LEU A 345 20.05 18.57 -28.09
CA LEU A 345 21.18 18.99 -27.25
C LEU A 345 22.14 19.91 -28.01
N ALA A 346 22.52 19.53 -29.24
CA ALA A 346 23.38 20.35 -30.08
C ALA A 346 22.75 21.71 -30.44
N ALA A 347 21.45 21.74 -30.72
CA ALA A 347 20.72 22.98 -30.95
C ALA A 347 20.69 23.88 -29.71
N TYR A 348 20.50 23.29 -28.52
CA TYR A 348 20.54 24.02 -27.26
C TYR A 348 21.93 24.63 -26.97
N ILE A 349 23.01 23.88 -27.23
CA ILE A 349 24.39 24.39 -27.11
C ILE A 349 24.62 25.61 -28.00
N SER A 350 24.13 25.57 -29.25
CA SER A 350 24.20 26.70 -30.18
C SER A 350 23.14 27.79 -29.95
N SER A 351 22.38 27.73 -28.83
CA SER A 351 21.30 28.68 -28.51
C SER A 351 20.24 28.83 -29.61
N LEU A 352 19.94 27.74 -30.32
CA LEU A 352 18.96 27.69 -31.40
C LEU A 352 17.65 27.09 -30.89
N ASP A 353 16.51 27.68 -31.26
CA ASP A 353 15.21 27.10 -30.94
C ASP A 353 14.89 25.92 -31.88
N VAL A 354 14.24 24.87 -31.37
CA VAL A 354 13.93 23.67 -32.15
C VAL A 354 12.47 23.66 -32.56
N PHE A 355 12.22 23.74 -33.87
CA PHE A 355 10.90 23.59 -34.46
C PHE A 355 10.71 22.18 -35.04
N GLN A 356 9.63 21.52 -34.65
CA GLN A 356 9.25 20.19 -35.12
C GLN A 356 7.77 20.18 -35.51
N ILE A 357 7.43 19.55 -36.64
CA ILE A 357 6.04 19.45 -37.10
C ILE A 357 5.25 18.48 -36.23
N MET A 358 4.01 18.85 -35.91
CA MET A 358 3.05 17.97 -35.24
C MET A 358 2.01 17.46 -36.23
N LEU A 359 2.14 16.20 -36.65
CA LEU A 359 1.18 15.57 -37.55
C LEU A 359 -0.18 15.37 -36.86
N LYS A 360 -1.22 15.97 -37.41
CA LYS A 360 -2.63 15.74 -37.04
C LYS A 360 -3.31 14.85 -38.08
N LYS A 361 -4.42 14.19 -37.72
CA LYS A 361 -5.24 13.47 -38.71
C LYS A 361 -5.72 14.46 -39.78
N GLY A 362 -5.37 14.21 -41.04
CA GLY A 362 -5.67 15.10 -42.16
C GLY A 362 -4.59 16.15 -42.48
N TYR A 363 -3.44 16.13 -41.79
CA TYR A 363 -2.32 17.04 -42.10
C TYR A 363 -1.86 16.88 -43.55
N GLY A 364 -1.96 17.97 -44.31
CA GLY A 364 -1.67 18.00 -45.74
C GLY A 364 -0.55 18.97 -46.11
N ILE A 365 -0.35 19.13 -47.43
CA ILE A 365 0.67 20.03 -47.99
C ILE A 365 0.40 21.50 -47.63
N GLN A 366 -0.87 21.90 -47.53
CA GLN A 366 -1.23 23.28 -47.18
C GLN A 366 -0.87 23.61 -45.74
N ASP A 367 -1.08 22.69 -44.81
CA ASP A 367 -0.68 22.87 -43.41
C ASP A 367 0.85 23.01 -43.29
N LEU A 368 1.60 22.18 -44.04
CA LEU A 368 3.06 22.29 -44.12
C LEU A 368 3.53 23.63 -44.68
N ARG A 369 2.84 24.18 -45.69
CA ARG A 369 3.14 25.51 -46.21
C ARG A 369 2.93 26.59 -45.15
N VAL A 370 1.85 26.50 -44.36
CA VAL A 370 1.59 27.45 -43.27
C VAL A 370 2.68 27.35 -42.19
N ASP A 371 3.04 26.13 -41.79
CA ASP A 371 4.12 25.89 -40.82
C ASP A 371 5.47 26.47 -41.30
N LEU A 372 5.81 26.25 -42.57
CA LEU A 372 7.02 26.82 -43.20
C LEU A 372 6.95 28.35 -43.31
N ALA A 373 5.79 28.92 -43.67
CA ALA A 373 5.62 30.38 -43.73
C ALA A 373 5.85 31.03 -42.35
N ASN A 374 5.30 30.43 -41.29
CA ASN A 374 5.53 30.87 -39.91
C ASN A 374 7.00 30.78 -39.51
N LEU A 375 7.68 29.71 -39.91
CA LEU A 375 9.11 29.52 -39.67
C LEU A 375 9.97 30.57 -40.39
N TYR A 376 9.63 30.92 -41.62
CA TYR A 376 10.27 32.00 -42.37
C TYR A 376 10.07 33.37 -41.72
N ILE A 377 8.87 33.67 -41.20
CA ILE A 377 8.60 34.92 -40.48
C ILE A 377 9.42 34.97 -39.18
N LYS A 378 9.49 33.86 -38.44
CA LYS A 378 10.26 33.77 -37.19
C LYS A 378 11.76 33.98 -37.41
N THR A 379 12.33 33.34 -38.41
CA THR A 379 13.77 33.40 -38.70
C THR A 379 14.16 34.67 -39.45
N GLY A 380 13.39 35.09 -40.45
CA GLY A 380 13.70 36.24 -41.29
C GLY A 380 13.22 37.58 -40.74
N ALA A 381 11.98 37.68 -40.25
CA ALA A 381 11.43 38.96 -39.78
C ALA A 381 11.81 39.24 -38.31
N LYS A 382 11.75 38.24 -37.43
CA LYS A 382 12.09 38.40 -36.00
C LYS A 382 13.57 38.13 -35.68
N SER A 383 14.35 37.67 -36.66
CA SER A 383 15.77 37.31 -36.48
C SER A 383 16.01 36.31 -35.34
N MET A 384 15.10 35.36 -35.13
CA MET A 384 15.27 34.30 -34.14
C MET A 384 15.93 33.08 -34.81
N PRO A 385 17.14 32.66 -34.39
CA PRO A 385 17.76 31.45 -34.92
C PRO A 385 16.91 30.23 -34.60
N THR A 386 16.67 29.37 -35.59
CA THR A 386 15.79 28.21 -35.43
C THR A 386 16.30 27.01 -36.22
N VAL A 387 16.24 25.83 -35.61
CA VAL A 387 16.50 24.53 -36.20
C VAL A 387 15.19 23.87 -36.56
N PHE A 388 15.01 23.53 -37.83
CA PHE A 388 13.90 22.71 -38.27
C PHE A 388 14.29 21.23 -38.25
N LEU A 389 13.68 20.47 -37.33
CA LEU A 389 13.93 19.04 -37.15
C LEU A 389 12.84 18.20 -37.84
N LEU A 390 13.20 17.57 -38.96
CA LEU A 390 12.32 16.68 -39.71
C LEU A 390 12.77 15.22 -39.58
N THR A 391 11.83 14.30 -39.39
CA THR A 391 12.10 12.86 -39.29
C THR A 391 11.28 12.10 -40.32
N ASP A 392 11.68 10.86 -40.61
CA ASP A 392 10.92 9.98 -41.51
C ASP A 392 9.44 9.85 -41.13
N ALA A 393 9.13 9.84 -39.83
CA ALA A 393 7.77 9.73 -39.33
C ALA A 393 6.91 10.95 -39.67
N HIS A 394 7.50 12.13 -39.87
CA HIS A 394 6.78 13.34 -40.27
C HIS A 394 6.49 13.40 -41.78
N VAL A 395 7.14 12.55 -42.59
CA VAL A 395 6.96 12.53 -44.05
C VAL A 395 5.85 11.54 -44.40
N ALA A 396 4.60 12.00 -44.24
CA ALA A 396 3.42 11.21 -44.59
C ALA A 396 3.24 11.04 -46.11
N ASP A 397 3.55 12.09 -46.88
CA ASP A 397 3.54 12.09 -48.35
C ASP A 397 4.93 12.49 -48.86
N GLU A 398 5.42 11.82 -49.91
CA GLU A 398 6.69 12.15 -50.56
C GLU A 398 6.69 13.56 -51.16
N ARG A 399 5.53 14.13 -51.46
CA ARG A 399 5.39 15.52 -51.93
C ARG A 399 5.89 16.55 -50.92
N PHE A 400 5.94 16.23 -49.63
CA PHE A 400 6.51 17.13 -48.62
C PHE A 400 7.99 17.40 -48.90
N LEU A 401 8.71 16.39 -49.40
CA LEU A 401 10.13 16.50 -49.72
C LEU A 401 10.41 17.40 -50.92
N VAL A 402 9.40 17.71 -51.75
CA VAL A 402 9.54 18.71 -52.82
C VAL A 402 9.83 20.09 -52.21
N LEU A 403 9.04 20.49 -51.21
CA LEU A 403 9.23 21.79 -50.53
C LEU A 403 10.56 21.83 -49.78
N ILE A 404 10.97 20.71 -49.19
CA ILE A 404 12.26 20.60 -48.49
C ILE A 404 13.43 20.63 -49.49
N ASN A 405 13.30 20.01 -50.66
CA ASN A 405 14.30 20.07 -51.71
C ASN A 405 14.52 21.50 -52.19
N ASP A 406 13.42 22.24 -52.43
CA ASP A 406 13.48 23.67 -52.79
C ASP A 406 14.12 24.50 -51.67
N LEU A 407 13.74 24.25 -50.42
CA LEU A 407 14.31 24.90 -49.24
C LEU A 407 15.82 24.66 -49.11
N LEU A 408 16.30 23.44 -49.41
CA LEU A 408 17.73 23.09 -49.36
C LEU A 408 18.53 23.63 -50.55
N ALA A 409 17.92 23.68 -51.74
CA ALA A 409 18.59 24.10 -52.97
C ALA A 409 18.68 25.63 -53.08
N SER A 410 17.54 26.31 -53.00
CA SER A 410 17.43 27.76 -53.19
C SER A 410 17.18 28.50 -51.88
N GLY A 411 16.59 27.86 -50.87
CA GLY A 411 16.07 28.55 -49.68
C GLY A 411 14.81 29.37 -49.97
N GLU A 412 14.21 29.24 -51.15
CA GLU A 412 12.96 29.91 -51.50
C GLU A 412 11.97 28.86 -52.00
N VAL A 413 10.86 28.70 -51.26
CA VAL A 413 9.77 27.82 -51.63
C VAL A 413 8.76 28.63 -52.46
N PRO A 414 8.45 28.21 -53.71
CA PRO A 414 7.45 28.89 -54.52
C PRO A 414 6.05 28.85 -53.86
N ASP A 415 5.28 29.93 -54.03
CA ASP A 415 3.87 30.00 -53.59
C ASP A 415 3.68 29.81 -52.06
N LEU A 416 4.67 30.23 -51.26
CA LEU A 416 4.60 30.19 -49.79
C LEU A 416 3.87 31.42 -49.20
N PHE A 417 4.12 32.60 -49.75
CA PHE A 417 3.55 33.87 -49.30
C PHE A 417 2.64 34.47 -50.37
N SER A 418 1.53 35.05 -49.95
CA SER A 418 0.71 35.89 -50.83
C SER A 418 1.42 37.22 -51.11
N ASN A 419 0.96 37.96 -52.13
CA ASN A 419 1.52 39.28 -52.43
C ASN A 419 1.33 40.26 -51.26
N GLU A 420 0.21 40.15 -50.52
CA GLU A 420 -0.09 40.97 -49.34
C GLU A 420 0.86 40.65 -48.18
N ASP A 421 1.11 39.36 -47.91
CA ASP A 421 2.05 38.93 -46.86
C ASP A 421 3.48 39.41 -47.16
N MET A 422 3.90 39.32 -48.43
CA MET A 422 5.21 39.83 -48.86
C MET A 422 5.34 41.33 -48.58
N ASP A 423 4.32 42.13 -48.90
CA ASP A 423 4.34 43.57 -48.65
C ASP A 423 4.35 43.90 -47.15
N GLY A 424 3.66 43.10 -46.33
CA GLY A 424 3.74 43.19 -44.87
C GLY A 424 5.15 42.94 -44.34
N ILE A 425 5.81 41.86 -44.79
CA ILE A 425 7.18 41.51 -44.38
C ILE A 425 8.18 42.58 -44.82
N ILE A 426 8.07 43.06 -46.06
CA ILE A 426 8.95 44.10 -46.62
C ILE A 426 8.82 45.39 -45.81
N THR A 427 7.60 45.79 -45.45
CA THR A 427 7.36 46.98 -44.65
C THR A 427 8.00 46.88 -43.27
N GLY A 428 7.96 45.69 -42.63
CA GLY A 428 8.62 45.46 -41.34
C GLY A 428 10.15 45.57 -41.39
N ILE A 429 10.75 45.13 -42.49
CA ILE A 429 12.22 45.02 -42.63
C ILE A 429 12.86 46.29 -43.20
N ARG A 430 12.09 47.17 -43.86
CA ARG A 430 12.58 48.41 -44.48
C ARG A 430 13.44 49.27 -43.54
N ASN A 431 13.00 49.43 -42.29
CA ASN A 431 13.71 50.26 -41.33
C ASN A 431 15.12 49.72 -41.03
N GLU A 432 15.28 48.39 -41.01
CA GLU A 432 16.57 47.73 -40.77
C GLU A 432 17.46 47.73 -42.02
N VAL A 433 16.88 47.60 -43.21
CA VAL A 433 17.64 47.71 -44.48
C VAL A 433 18.20 49.12 -44.63
N ARG A 434 17.41 50.13 -44.26
CA ARG A 434 17.84 51.53 -44.27
C ARG A 434 18.94 51.80 -43.24
N SER A 435 18.87 51.21 -42.05
CA SER A 435 19.92 51.38 -41.03
C SER A 435 21.25 50.72 -41.43
N LEU A 436 21.21 49.65 -42.23
CA LEU A 436 22.40 49.00 -42.81
C LEU A 436 22.98 49.74 -44.02
N GLY A 437 22.38 50.88 -44.43
CA GLY A 437 22.86 51.69 -45.57
C GLY A 437 22.57 51.09 -46.95
N LEU A 438 21.68 50.10 -47.04
CA LEU A 438 21.24 49.50 -48.30
C LEU A 438 20.10 50.31 -48.93
N ILE A 439 20.02 50.33 -50.25
CA ILE A 439 18.97 51.05 -50.99
C ILE A 439 17.62 50.34 -50.77
N ASP A 440 16.62 51.11 -50.33
CA ASP A 440 15.24 50.70 -50.05
C ASP A 440 14.46 50.42 -51.35
N THR A 441 14.80 49.31 -52.02
CA THR A 441 14.01 48.74 -53.12
C THR A 441 13.29 47.48 -52.65
N ARG A 442 12.14 47.18 -53.26
CA ARG A 442 11.36 45.96 -52.97
C ARG A 442 12.22 44.71 -53.11
N GLU A 443 13.01 44.63 -54.18
CA GLU A 443 13.91 43.51 -54.48
C GLU A 443 15.04 43.37 -53.44
N ASN A 444 15.66 44.48 -53.03
CA ASN A 444 16.72 44.45 -52.01
C ASN A 444 16.18 44.03 -50.64
N CYS A 445 15.00 44.52 -50.25
CA CYS A 445 14.38 44.13 -48.98
C CYS A 445 14.04 42.63 -48.96
N TRP A 446 13.48 42.11 -50.05
CA TRP A 446 13.16 40.68 -50.17
C TRP A 446 14.43 39.82 -50.15
N ARG A 447 15.47 40.24 -50.87
CA ARG A 447 16.76 39.55 -50.87
C ARG A 447 17.40 39.54 -49.48
N PHE A 448 17.35 40.66 -48.77
CA PHE A 448 17.86 40.76 -47.41
C PHE A 448 17.11 39.82 -46.45
N PHE A 449 15.78 39.75 -46.55
CA PHE A 449 14.96 38.79 -45.80
C PHE A 449 15.38 37.34 -46.09
N LEU A 450 15.53 36.97 -47.36
CA LEU A 450 15.95 35.62 -47.76
C LEU A 450 17.37 35.29 -47.31
N ASP A 451 18.31 36.22 -47.44
CA ASP A 451 19.70 36.00 -47.02
C ASP A 451 19.79 35.88 -45.49
N ARG A 452 19.03 36.67 -44.73
CA ARG A 452 18.90 36.50 -43.28
C ARG A 452 18.26 35.17 -42.91
N MET A 453 17.16 34.80 -43.55
CA MET A 453 16.49 33.51 -43.33
C MET A 453 17.47 32.35 -43.57
N ARG A 454 18.22 32.37 -44.68
CA ARG A 454 19.23 31.33 -44.98
C ARG A 454 20.33 31.22 -43.91
N LEU A 455 20.71 32.34 -43.29
CA LEU A 455 21.70 32.36 -42.22
C LEU A 455 21.13 31.82 -40.90
N GLN A 456 19.89 32.16 -40.57
CA GLN A 456 19.26 31.86 -39.27
C GLN A 456 18.52 30.53 -39.22
N LEU A 457 18.01 30.04 -40.36
CA LEU A 457 17.31 28.77 -40.46
C LEU A 457 18.30 27.64 -40.72
N LYS A 458 18.35 26.70 -39.78
CA LYS A 458 19.11 25.44 -39.91
C LYS A 458 18.14 24.29 -40.09
N ILE A 459 18.56 23.23 -40.77
CA ILE A 459 17.70 22.08 -41.09
C ILE A 459 18.42 20.81 -40.68
N ILE A 460 17.75 19.96 -39.90
CA ILE A 460 18.22 18.64 -39.54
C ILE A 460 17.20 17.61 -40.04
N LEU A 461 17.65 16.73 -40.93
CA LEU A 461 16.90 15.61 -41.44
C LEU A 461 17.36 14.33 -40.74
N CYS A 462 16.46 13.65 -40.03
CA CYS A 462 16.75 12.39 -39.34
C CYS A 462 16.08 11.23 -40.10
N PHE A 463 16.85 10.51 -40.93
CA PHE A 463 16.35 9.41 -41.75
C PHE A 463 16.95 8.06 -41.36
N SER A 464 16.22 6.99 -41.66
CA SER A 464 16.63 5.61 -41.47
C SER A 464 17.27 5.06 -42.74
N PRO A 465 18.44 4.37 -42.65
CA PRO A 465 19.04 3.67 -43.78
C PRO A 465 18.32 2.35 -44.11
N VAL A 466 17.41 1.90 -43.25
CA VAL A 466 16.71 0.63 -43.40
C VAL A 466 15.70 0.69 -44.56
N GLY A 467 15.81 -0.27 -45.47
CA GLY A 467 14.94 -0.39 -46.64
C GLY A 467 15.44 0.42 -47.85
N SER A 468 14.57 0.57 -48.86
CA SER A 468 14.90 1.26 -50.11
C SER A 468 14.43 2.72 -50.15
N THR A 469 13.62 3.15 -49.18
CA THR A 469 12.94 4.45 -49.14
C THR A 469 13.92 5.62 -49.19
N LEU A 470 14.96 5.64 -48.35
CA LEU A 470 15.97 6.68 -48.32
C LEU A 470 16.69 6.81 -49.67
N ARG A 471 17.07 5.68 -50.27
CA ARG A 471 17.73 5.64 -51.58
C ARG A 471 16.83 6.18 -52.69
N VAL A 472 15.55 5.80 -52.70
CA VAL A 472 14.58 6.29 -53.69
C VAL A 472 14.38 7.79 -53.52
N ARG A 473 14.23 8.28 -52.28
CA ARG A 473 14.11 9.71 -51.97
C ARG A 473 15.36 10.49 -52.39
N ALA A 474 16.56 10.00 -52.11
CA ALA A 474 17.80 10.64 -52.52
C ALA A 474 17.94 10.77 -54.05
N ARG A 475 17.40 9.81 -54.81
CA ARG A 475 17.36 9.89 -56.28
C ARG A 475 16.33 10.88 -56.79
N LYS A 476 15.15 10.94 -56.17
CA LYS A 476 14.07 11.87 -56.53
C LYS A 476 14.36 13.31 -56.09
N PHE A 477 15.11 13.47 -55.00
CA PHE A 477 15.40 14.76 -54.34
C PHE A 477 16.91 14.88 -54.06
N PRO A 478 17.74 15.19 -55.07
CA PRO A 478 19.19 15.22 -54.94
C PRO A 478 19.71 16.27 -53.94
N ALA A 479 18.97 17.36 -53.70
CA ALA A 479 19.40 18.39 -52.75
C ALA A 479 19.50 17.85 -51.31
N ILE A 480 18.73 16.81 -50.97
CA ILE A 480 18.81 16.13 -49.67
C ILE A 480 20.22 15.58 -49.40
N VAL A 481 20.92 15.10 -50.42
CA VAL A 481 22.29 14.56 -50.29
C VAL A 481 23.35 15.59 -50.67
N ASN A 482 23.09 16.42 -51.69
CA ASN A 482 24.09 17.33 -52.25
C ASN A 482 24.25 18.65 -51.49
N CYS A 483 23.23 19.06 -50.72
CA CYS A 483 23.25 20.32 -49.95
C CYS A 483 23.37 20.10 -48.44
N THR A 484 23.35 18.86 -47.96
CA THR A 484 23.47 18.54 -46.54
C THR A 484 24.81 17.92 -46.22
N ALA A 485 25.31 18.17 -45.01
CA ALA A 485 26.38 17.40 -44.42
C ALA A 485 25.77 16.09 -43.85
N ILE A 486 26.31 14.96 -44.27
CA ILE A 486 25.83 13.65 -43.83
C ILE A 486 26.61 13.21 -42.60
N ASP A 487 25.90 12.75 -41.57
CA ASP A 487 26.47 12.10 -40.40
C ASP A 487 25.83 10.72 -40.23
N TRP A 488 26.67 9.68 -40.33
CA TRP A 488 26.25 8.29 -40.16
C TRP A 488 26.35 7.85 -38.70
N PHE A 489 25.21 7.50 -38.14
CA PHE A 489 25.09 6.86 -36.83
C PHE A 489 25.26 5.35 -37.01
N HIS A 490 26.47 4.87 -36.78
CA HIS A 490 26.80 3.46 -36.79
C HIS A 490 26.15 2.72 -35.61
N GLU A 491 26.18 1.39 -35.69
CA GLU A 491 25.78 0.53 -34.58
C GLU A 491 26.67 0.79 -33.37
N TRP A 492 26.09 0.70 -32.17
CA TRP A 492 26.83 0.98 -30.94
C TRP A 492 27.91 -0.09 -30.72
N PRO A 493 29.18 0.30 -30.52
CA PRO A 493 30.24 -0.65 -30.18
C PRO A 493 29.98 -1.27 -28.81
N GLN A 494 30.66 -2.38 -28.53
CA GLN A 494 30.53 -3.10 -27.26
C GLN A 494 30.83 -2.20 -26.04
N GLU A 495 31.78 -1.28 -26.16
CA GLU A 495 32.14 -0.30 -25.13
C GLU A 495 30.98 0.68 -24.84
N ALA A 496 30.29 1.13 -25.88
CA ALA A 496 29.11 1.98 -25.73
C ALA A 496 27.96 1.21 -25.05
N LEU A 497 27.69 -0.03 -25.47
CA LEU A 497 26.69 -0.89 -24.83
C LEU A 497 27.00 -1.11 -23.35
N HIS A 498 28.26 -1.38 -23.02
CA HIS A 498 28.73 -1.53 -21.64
C HIS A 498 28.51 -0.23 -20.84
N SER A 499 28.98 0.91 -21.34
CA SER A 499 28.81 2.21 -20.65
C SER A 499 27.33 2.57 -20.43
N VAL A 500 26.47 2.29 -21.40
CA VAL A 500 25.03 2.53 -21.30
C VAL A 500 24.42 1.61 -20.24
N SER A 501 24.70 0.31 -20.30
CA SER A 501 24.18 -0.65 -19.32
C SER A 501 24.62 -0.32 -17.89
N ARG A 502 25.89 0.09 -17.71
CA ARG A 502 26.44 0.50 -16.41
C ARG A 502 25.68 1.68 -15.83
N ARG A 503 25.50 2.75 -16.61
CA ARG A 503 24.78 3.96 -16.15
C ARG A 503 23.36 3.63 -15.69
N PHE A 504 22.64 2.77 -16.41
CA PHE A 504 21.30 2.38 -16.02
C PHE A 504 21.31 1.41 -14.82
N ILE A 505 22.24 0.47 -14.74
CA ILE A 505 22.30 -0.51 -13.64
C ILE A 505 22.71 0.16 -12.32
N GLU A 506 23.61 1.15 -12.35
CA GLU A 506 24.02 1.94 -11.17
C GLU A 506 22.84 2.60 -10.44
N GLU A 507 21.76 2.94 -11.16
CA GLU A 507 20.53 3.48 -10.56
C GLU A 507 19.74 2.43 -9.74
N THR A 508 20.10 1.14 -9.81
CA THR A 508 19.34 0.04 -9.22
C THR A 508 19.99 -0.43 -7.92
N GLU A 509 19.45 0.00 -6.78
CA GLU A 509 20.00 -0.27 -5.42
C GLU A 509 20.05 -1.77 -5.05
N VAL A 510 19.30 -2.63 -5.73
CA VAL A 510 19.19 -4.07 -5.42
C VAL A 510 20.46 -4.86 -5.77
N ILE A 511 21.30 -4.35 -6.68
CA ILE A 511 22.42 -5.11 -7.25
C ILE A 511 23.73 -4.74 -6.56
N GLU A 512 24.43 -5.73 -6.02
CA GLU A 512 25.76 -5.55 -5.43
C GLU A 512 26.78 -5.04 -6.46
N THR A 513 27.59 -4.05 -6.07
CA THR A 513 28.55 -3.34 -6.94
C THR A 513 29.53 -4.27 -7.66
N HIS A 514 29.90 -5.39 -7.05
CA HIS A 514 30.84 -6.34 -7.64
C HIS A 514 30.26 -7.15 -8.82
N ILE A 515 28.93 -7.30 -8.90
CA ILE A 515 28.24 -8.08 -9.96
C ILE A 515 27.80 -7.18 -11.11
N GLN A 516 27.65 -5.87 -10.85
CA GLN A 516 27.15 -4.90 -11.83
C GLN A 516 27.94 -4.95 -13.14
N ASP A 517 29.27 -4.91 -13.09
CA ASP A 517 30.12 -4.94 -14.29
C ASP A 517 29.95 -6.24 -15.09
N SER A 518 29.80 -7.38 -14.42
CA SER A 518 29.56 -8.67 -15.09
C SER A 518 28.21 -8.71 -15.81
N ILE A 519 27.16 -8.15 -15.19
CA ILE A 519 25.83 -8.04 -15.81
C ILE A 519 25.90 -7.11 -17.02
N CYS A 520 26.59 -5.98 -16.91
CA CYS A 520 26.76 -5.01 -18.00
C CYS A 520 27.44 -5.63 -19.22
N LEU A 521 28.55 -6.35 -19.00
CA LEU A 521 29.26 -7.08 -20.04
C LEU A 521 28.38 -8.17 -20.69
N PHE A 522 27.61 -8.90 -19.89
CA PHE A 522 26.70 -9.91 -20.41
C PHE A 522 25.56 -9.31 -21.25
N MET A 523 24.99 -8.18 -20.85
CA MET A 523 23.98 -7.48 -21.63
C MET A 523 24.53 -7.03 -22.98
N ALA A 524 25.73 -6.45 -23.01
CA ALA A 524 26.40 -6.05 -24.25
C ALA A 524 26.70 -7.25 -25.16
N TYR A 525 27.17 -8.36 -24.59
CA TYR A 525 27.39 -9.62 -25.31
C TYR A 525 26.09 -10.17 -25.88
N ALA A 526 25.01 -10.22 -25.08
CA ALA A 526 23.71 -10.70 -25.51
C ALA A 526 23.20 -9.91 -26.73
N HIS A 527 23.26 -8.57 -26.68
CA HIS A 527 22.85 -7.73 -27.81
C HIS A 527 23.65 -8.03 -29.08
N THR A 528 24.98 -8.13 -28.96
CA THR A 528 25.88 -8.44 -30.09
C THR A 528 25.59 -9.82 -30.68
N SER A 529 25.35 -10.83 -29.83
CA SER A 529 25.02 -12.19 -30.27
C SER A 529 23.69 -12.25 -31.06
N VAL A 530 22.72 -11.40 -30.71
CA VAL A 530 21.45 -11.31 -31.46
C VAL A 530 21.67 -10.69 -32.83
N ASN A 531 22.61 -9.74 -32.99
CA ASN A 531 22.96 -9.19 -34.30
C ASN A 531 23.57 -10.28 -35.20
N GLU A 532 24.50 -11.07 -34.68
CA GLU A 532 25.12 -12.20 -35.40
C GLU A 532 24.07 -13.25 -35.79
N MET A 533 23.20 -13.63 -34.86
CA MET A 533 22.12 -14.58 -35.12
C MET A 533 21.11 -14.02 -36.14
N SER A 534 20.81 -12.72 -36.10
CA SER A 534 19.91 -12.08 -37.07
C SER A 534 20.49 -12.11 -38.48
N ALA A 535 21.81 -11.98 -38.64
CA ALA A 535 22.48 -12.13 -39.92
C ALA A 535 22.36 -13.57 -40.46
N GLN A 536 22.56 -14.58 -39.61
CA GLN A 536 22.37 -15.99 -39.98
C GLN A 536 20.91 -16.30 -40.33
N TYR A 537 19.97 -15.77 -39.54
CA TYR A 537 18.53 -15.91 -39.78
C TYR A 537 18.11 -15.30 -41.11
N TYR A 538 18.66 -14.13 -41.48
CA TYR A 538 18.42 -13.52 -42.78
C TYR A 538 18.96 -14.37 -43.94
N GLN A 539 20.12 -15.00 -43.78
CA GLN A 539 20.69 -15.88 -44.80
C GLN A 539 19.81 -17.11 -45.04
N ASN A 540 19.26 -17.69 -43.97
CA ASN A 540 18.47 -18.92 -44.03
C ASN A 540 17.00 -18.66 -44.44
N GLU A 541 16.32 -17.74 -43.75
CA GLU A 541 14.87 -17.53 -43.86
C GLU A 541 14.49 -16.35 -44.76
N ARG A 542 15.46 -15.55 -45.21
CA ARG A 542 15.25 -14.29 -45.96
C ARG A 542 14.36 -13.28 -45.24
N ARG A 543 14.16 -13.45 -43.93
CA ARG A 543 13.46 -12.51 -43.05
C ARG A 543 14.48 -11.76 -42.23
N TYR A 544 14.42 -10.43 -42.27
CA TYR A 544 15.35 -9.58 -41.55
C TYR A 544 14.77 -9.16 -40.20
N ASN A 545 15.49 -9.45 -39.12
CA ASN A 545 15.20 -8.94 -37.79
C ASN A 545 16.13 -7.76 -37.50
N TYR A 546 15.55 -6.58 -37.28
CA TYR A 546 16.33 -5.39 -36.95
C TYR A 546 16.46 -5.28 -35.43
N THR A 547 17.67 -5.47 -34.94
CA THR A 547 18.05 -5.07 -33.58
C THR A 547 18.33 -3.58 -33.57
N THR A 548 17.81 -2.88 -32.56
CA THR A 548 18.02 -1.44 -32.43
C THR A 548 18.52 -1.11 -31.04
N PRO A 549 19.26 0.01 -30.86
CA PRO A 549 19.60 0.51 -29.54
C PRO A 549 18.38 0.71 -28.63
N LYS A 550 17.21 1.03 -29.21
CA LYS A 550 15.95 1.09 -28.46
C LYS A 550 15.57 -0.26 -27.85
N SER A 551 15.70 -1.35 -28.62
CA SER A 551 15.46 -2.70 -28.13
C SER A 551 16.42 -3.08 -27.00
N PHE A 552 17.66 -2.59 -27.02
CA PHE A 552 18.62 -2.77 -25.93
C PHE A 552 18.20 -2.00 -24.66
N LEU A 553 17.76 -0.74 -24.80
CA LEU A 553 17.22 0.04 -23.68
C LEU A 553 15.94 -0.60 -23.11
N GLU A 554 15.08 -1.16 -23.97
CA GLU A 554 13.90 -1.91 -23.56
C GLU A 554 14.28 -3.19 -22.81
N GLN A 555 15.34 -3.90 -23.23
CA GLN A 555 15.88 -5.06 -22.51
C GLN A 555 16.36 -4.68 -21.10
N ILE A 556 17.10 -3.58 -20.96
CA ILE A 556 17.55 -3.07 -19.66
C ILE A 556 16.35 -2.69 -18.78
N SER A 557 15.39 -1.97 -19.35
CA SER A 557 14.17 -1.57 -18.63
C SER A 557 13.36 -2.78 -18.17
N LEU A 558 13.16 -3.77 -19.05
CA LEU A 558 12.49 -5.02 -18.72
C LEU A 558 13.23 -5.78 -17.61
N TYR A 559 14.56 -5.84 -17.68
CA TYR A 559 15.38 -6.46 -16.64
C TYR A 559 15.18 -5.77 -15.29
N LYS A 560 15.22 -4.43 -15.22
CA LYS A 560 14.94 -3.67 -14.00
C LYS A 560 13.55 -3.96 -13.44
N ILE A 561 12.52 -3.89 -14.28
CA ILE A 561 11.12 -4.12 -13.87
C ILE A 561 10.95 -5.55 -13.32
N LEU A 562 11.52 -6.54 -14.00
CA LEU A 562 11.45 -7.93 -13.56
C LEU A 562 12.23 -8.16 -12.27
N LEU A 563 13.42 -7.58 -12.15
CA LEU A 563 14.25 -7.68 -10.96
C LEU A 563 13.51 -7.08 -9.75
N GLU A 564 12.99 -5.87 -9.85
CA GLU A 564 12.22 -5.25 -8.77
C GLU A 564 10.99 -6.06 -8.39
N LYS A 565 10.25 -6.56 -9.38
CA LYS A 565 9.06 -7.38 -9.13
C LYS A 565 9.43 -8.66 -8.40
N LYS A 566 10.46 -9.36 -8.85
CA LYS A 566 10.92 -10.61 -8.24
C LYS A 566 11.55 -10.40 -6.88
N TYR A 567 12.30 -9.33 -6.70
CA TYR A 567 12.83 -8.93 -5.41
C TYR A 567 11.71 -8.63 -4.42
N LYS A 568 10.69 -7.84 -4.81
CA LYS A 568 9.50 -7.57 -3.96
C LYS A 568 8.72 -8.85 -3.64
N GLU A 569 8.53 -9.75 -4.61
CA GLU A 569 7.89 -11.05 -4.37
C GLU A 569 8.68 -11.90 -3.37
N MET A 570 10.00 -11.94 -3.50
CA MET A 570 10.89 -12.71 -2.63
C MET A 570 11.01 -12.10 -1.23
N SER A 571 11.13 -10.78 -1.12
CA SER A 571 11.13 -10.06 0.16
C SER A 571 9.82 -10.26 0.91
N LYS A 572 8.66 -10.26 0.23
CA LYS A 572 7.36 -10.59 0.86
C LYS A 572 7.32 -12.03 1.37
N ARG A 573 7.87 -13.00 0.61
CA ARG A 573 7.97 -14.39 1.07
C ARG A 573 8.90 -14.52 2.27
N MET A 574 10.02 -13.81 2.26
CA MET A 574 10.96 -13.77 3.37
C MET A 574 10.33 -13.13 4.61
N GLU A 575 9.64 -12.00 4.47
CA GLU A 575 8.91 -11.33 5.55
C GLU A 575 7.80 -12.24 6.10
N HIS A 576 7.05 -12.93 5.25
CA HIS A 576 6.06 -13.91 5.68
C HIS A 576 6.69 -15.04 6.48
N LEU A 577 7.85 -15.55 6.05
CA LEU A 577 8.58 -16.60 6.76
C LEU A 577 9.12 -16.09 8.10
N VAL A 578 9.70 -14.88 8.15
CA VAL A 578 10.18 -14.24 9.37
C VAL A 578 9.02 -14.01 10.35
N ASN A 579 7.90 -13.49 9.88
CA ASN A 579 6.68 -13.32 10.68
C ASN A 579 6.15 -14.66 11.18
N GLY A 580 6.20 -15.71 10.36
CA GLY A 580 5.87 -17.08 10.75
C GLY A 580 6.77 -17.59 11.87
N ILE A 581 8.09 -17.45 11.73
CA ILE A 581 9.07 -17.83 12.75
C ILE A 581 8.87 -17.03 14.05
N GLN A 582 8.60 -15.73 13.93
CA GLN A 582 8.36 -14.88 15.09
C GLN A 582 7.07 -15.29 15.82
N LYS A 583 5.99 -15.60 15.09
CA LYS A 583 4.76 -16.15 15.68
C LYS A 583 5.02 -17.47 16.39
N LEU A 584 5.75 -18.40 15.75
CA LEU A 584 6.13 -19.67 16.38
C LEU A 584 6.93 -19.44 17.66
N LYS A 585 7.88 -18.50 17.66
CA LYS A 585 8.66 -18.15 18.85
C LYS A 585 7.80 -17.54 19.96
N THR A 586 6.86 -16.65 19.62
CA THR A 586 5.94 -16.07 20.60
C THR A 586 4.97 -17.11 21.16
N THR A 587 4.44 -18.00 20.33
CA THR A 587 3.54 -19.08 20.78
C THR A 587 4.29 -20.09 21.64
N ALA A 588 5.54 -20.43 21.29
CA ALA A 588 6.38 -21.29 22.12
C ALA A 588 6.60 -20.68 23.52
N SER A 589 6.92 -19.38 23.59
CA SER A 589 7.03 -18.66 24.88
C SER A 589 5.73 -18.69 25.67
N GLN A 590 4.58 -18.43 25.03
CA GLN A 590 3.27 -18.44 25.70
C GLN A 590 2.88 -19.83 26.21
N VAL A 591 3.21 -20.89 25.47
CA VAL A 591 2.96 -22.28 25.89
C VAL A 591 3.87 -22.64 27.07
N GLU A 592 5.13 -22.19 27.08
CA GLU A 592 6.04 -22.33 28.22
C GLU A 592 5.44 -21.67 29.49
N ASP A 593 4.96 -20.43 29.35
CA ASP A 593 4.31 -19.68 30.43
C ASP A 593 3.05 -20.40 30.94
N LEU A 594 2.21 -20.90 30.03
CA LEU A 594 1.00 -21.67 30.37
C LEU A 594 1.34 -22.99 31.07
N LYS A 595 2.40 -23.70 30.66
CA LYS A 595 2.88 -24.91 31.35
C LYS A 595 3.32 -24.60 32.78
N SER A 596 4.02 -23.48 32.98
CA SER A 596 4.43 -23.04 34.32
C SER A 596 3.21 -22.71 35.21
N LYS A 597 2.20 -22.04 34.63
CA LYS A 597 0.94 -21.74 35.31
C LYS A 597 0.15 -23.01 35.65
N LEU A 598 0.05 -23.96 34.73
CA LEU A 598 -0.61 -25.25 34.95
C LEU A 598 0.02 -25.99 36.14
N ALA A 599 1.35 -26.05 36.19
CA ALA A 599 2.06 -26.70 37.30
C ALA A 599 1.73 -26.05 38.66
N SER A 600 1.62 -24.72 38.72
CA SER A 600 1.21 -24.01 39.94
C SER A 600 -0.25 -24.30 40.34
N GLN A 601 -1.15 -24.37 39.37
CA GLN A 601 -2.58 -24.64 39.60
C GLN A 601 -2.83 -26.09 40.01
N GLU A 602 -2.09 -27.05 39.43
CA GLU A 602 -2.14 -28.47 39.83
C GLU A 602 -1.68 -28.65 41.28
N ALA A 603 -0.62 -27.94 41.71
CA ALA A 603 -0.18 -27.96 43.09
C ALA A 603 -1.23 -27.38 44.05
N GLU A 604 -1.88 -26.27 43.70
CA GLU A 604 -2.96 -25.69 44.49
C GLU A 604 -4.17 -26.64 44.58
N LEU A 605 -4.56 -27.25 43.46
CA LEU A 605 -5.65 -28.22 43.40
C LEU A 605 -5.38 -29.44 44.30
N GLN A 606 -4.15 -29.97 44.33
CA GLN A 606 -3.78 -31.07 45.23
C GLN A 606 -3.93 -30.69 46.70
N LEU A 607 -3.50 -29.48 47.06
CA LEU A 607 -3.63 -28.99 48.45
C LEU A 607 -5.10 -28.86 48.85
N ARG A 608 -5.94 -28.28 47.98
CA ARG A 608 -7.39 -28.17 48.22
C ARG A 608 -8.11 -29.53 48.25
N ASN A 609 -7.63 -30.51 47.48
CA ASN A 609 -8.13 -31.89 47.54
C ASN A 609 -7.90 -32.51 48.92
N GLN A 610 -6.69 -32.35 49.46
CA GLN A 610 -6.34 -32.85 50.79
C GLN A 610 -7.18 -32.16 51.89
N ASP A 611 -7.38 -30.84 51.78
CA ASP A 611 -8.22 -30.09 52.73
C ASP A 611 -9.69 -30.54 52.70
N ALA A 612 -10.24 -30.82 51.51
CA ALA A 612 -11.60 -31.32 51.35
C ALA A 612 -11.78 -32.73 51.93
N GLU A 613 -10.82 -33.64 51.71
CA GLU A 613 -10.82 -34.98 52.30
C GLU A 613 -10.73 -34.97 53.83
N ALA A 614 -9.94 -34.04 54.40
CA ALA A 614 -9.85 -33.83 55.84
C ALA A 614 -11.17 -33.31 56.45
N LEU A 615 -11.96 -32.53 55.70
CA LEU A 615 -13.28 -32.08 56.12
C LEU A 615 -14.33 -33.21 56.03
N ILE A 616 -14.26 -34.07 55.02
CA ILE A 616 -15.17 -35.23 54.87
C ILE A 616 -15.05 -36.18 56.06
N THR A 617 -13.82 -36.52 56.43
CA THR A 617 -13.55 -37.40 57.57
C THR A 617 -14.07 -36.81 58.89
N LYS A 618 -13.92 -35.50 59.10
CA LYS A 618 -14.48 -34.79 60.27
C LYS A 618 -16.01 -34.77 60.28
N ILE A 619 -16.66 -34.54 59.14
CA ILE A 619 -18.14 -34.56 59.04
C ILE A 619 -18.68 -35.97 59.27
N GLY A 620 -18.03 -37.00 58.74
CA GLY A 620 -18.43 -38.41 58.95
C GLY A 620 -18.43 -38.77 60.44
N LEU A 621 -17.33 -38.46 61.15
CA LEU A 621 -17.20 -38.71 62.59
C LEU A 621 -18.23 -37.93 63.44
N GLN A 622 -18.57 -36.70 63.07
CA GLN A 622 -19.59 -35.93 63.80
C GLN A 622 -21.02 -36.39 63.49
N THR A 623 -21.30 -36.80 62.25
CA THR A 623 -22.61 -37.33 61.85
C THR A 623 -22.93 -38.64 62.57
N GLU A 624 -21.93 -39.51 62.74
CA GLU A 624 -22.07 -40.76 63.49
C GLU A 624 -22.29 -40.52 64.99
N LYS A 625 -21.63 -39.51 65.57
CA LYS A 625 -21.88 -39.12 66.97
C LYS A 625 -23.29 -38.57 67.18
N VAL A 626 -23.79 -37.74 66.25
CA VAL A 626 -25.16 -37.21 66.31
C VAL A 626 -26.20 -38.33 66.21
N SER A 627 -26.00 -39.33 65.35
CA SER A 627 -26.96 -40.43 65.19
C SER A 627 -27.04 -41.33 66.43
N GLN A 628 -25.90 -41.61 67.08
CA GLN A 628 -25.85 -42.40 68.32
C GLN A 628 -26.58 -41.68 69.48
N GLU A 629 -26.29 -40.40 69.70
CA GLU A 629 -26.94 -39.61 70.76
C GLU A 629 -28.46 -39.45 70.50
N ARG A 630 -28.87 -39.36 69.23
CA ARG A 630 -30.30 -39.28 68.86
C ARG A 630 -31.05 -40.57 69.19
N ALA A 631 -30.46 -41.72 68.92
CA ALA A 631 -31.04 -43.01 69.29
C ALA A 631 -31.19 -43.18 70.82
N THR A 632 -30.24 -42.64 71.60
CA THR A 632 -30.35 -42.66 73.07
C THR A 632 -31.45 -41.75 73.61
N ALA A 633 -31.68 -40.59 72.99
CA ALA A 633 -32.77 -39.69 73.37
C ALA A 633 -34.16 -40.34 73.15
N ASP A 634 -34.37 -40.98 72.00
CA ASP A 634 -35.63 -41.64 71.64
C ASP A 634 -35.94 -42.87 72.52
N ALA A 635 -34.91 -43.51 73.08
CA ALA A 635 -35.06 -44.63 73.99
C ALA A 635 -35.52 -44.18 75.39
N GLU A 636 -34.98 -43.07 75.91
CA GLU A 636 -35.39 -42.55 77.22
C GLU A 636 -36.74 -41.84 77.21
N GLU A 637 -37.14 -41.24 76.08
CA GLU A 637 -38.48 -40.66 75.92
C GLU A 637 -39.60 -41.71 76.07
N ARG A 638 -39.38 -42.93 75.56
CA ARG A 638 -40.34 -44.03 75.74
C ARG A 638 -40.47 -44.49 77.19
N LYS A 639 -39.40 -44.45 77.99
CA LYS A 639 -39.45 -44.85 79.41
C LYS A 639 -40.20 -43.84 80.26
N VAL A 640 -40.01 -42.55 80.02
CA VAL A 640 -40.73 -41.48 80.74
C VAL A 640 -42.24 -41.59 80.52
N VAL A 641 -42.68 -41.86 79.28
CA VAL A 641 -44.11 -42.01 78.94
C VAL A 641 -44.75 -43.19 79.68
N ALA A 642 -44.06 -44.33 79.80
CA ALA A 642 -44.59 -45.50 80.50
C ALA A 642 -44.80 -45.23 82.00
N ILE A 643 -43.81 -44.64 82.67
CA ILE A 643 -43.86 -44.33 84.11
C ILE A 643 -45.01 -43.33 84.41
N GLN A 644 -45.27 -42.39 83.50
CA GLN A 644 -46.33 -41.39 83.65
C GLN A 644 -47.75 -41.98 83.62
N THR A 645 -47.97 -43.02 82.82
CA THR A 645 -49.28 -43.70 82.79
C THR A 645 -49.59 -44.44 84.10
N GLU A 646 -48.59 -45.05 84.73
CA GLU A 646 -48.76 -45.84 85.96
C GLU A 646 -49.08 -44.98 87.20
N VAL A 647 -48.46 -43.80 87.31
CA VAL A 647 -48.70 -42.84 88.41
C VAL A 647 -50.14 -42.32 88.40
N SER A 648 -50.72 -42.09 87.22
CA SER A 648 -52.07 -41.56 87.06
C SER A 648 -53.18 -42.51 87.53
N LEU A 649 -52.95 -43.82 87.39
CA LEU A 649 -53.91 -44.87 87.76
C LEU A 649 -54.00 -45.02 89.28
N LYS A 650 -52.84 -45.01 89.96
CA LYS A 650 -52.73 -45.11 91.42
C LYS A 650 -53.31 -43.88 92.15
N GLN A 651 -53.44 -42.73 91.49
CA GLN A 651 -54.09 -41.54 92.07
C GLN A 651 -55.60 -41.67 92.20
N ARG A 652 -56.28 -42.23 91.19
CA ARG A 652 -57.76 -42.34 91.20
C ARG A 652 -58.29 -43.29 92.27
N GLU A 653 -57.61 -44.42 92.49
CA GLU A 653 -58.05 -45.42 93.47
C GLU A 653 -57.98 -44.93 94.92
N CYS A 654 -57.15 -43.93 95.21
CA CYS A 654 -57.00 -43.38 96.56
C CYS A 654 -58.11 -42.36 96.92
N GLU A 655 -58.71 -41.69 95.93
CA GLU A 655 -59.77 -40.69 96.13
C GLU A 655 -61.15 -41.34 96.37
N ASP A 656 -61.47 -42.43 95.65
CA ASP A 656 -62.77 -43.09 95.73
C ASP A 656 -63.08 -43.74 97.10
N ASP A 657 -62.05 -44.18 97.83
CA ASP A 657 -62.23 -44.82 99.14
C ASP A 657 -62.30 -43.81 100.31
N LEU A 658 -61.77 -42.60 100.13
CA LEU A 658 -61.82 -41.52 101.13
C LEU A 658 -63.24 -40.95 101.31
N VAL A 659 -64.03 -40.91 100.23
CA VAL A 659 -65.40 -40.38 100.22
C VAL A 659 -66.39 -41.27 101.01
N LYS A 660 -66.14 -42.57 101.11
CA LYS A 660 -67.04 -43.52 101.78
C LYS A 660 -67.04 -43.37 103.32
N ALA A 661 -66.03 -42.74 103.92
CA ALA A 661 -65.83 -42.69 105.37
C ALA A 661 -66.47 -41.49 106.09
N GLU A 662 -66.75 -40.39 105.39
CA GLU A 662 -67.29 -39.15 105.98
C GLU A 662 -68.71 -39.24 106.60
N PRO A 663 -69.67 -40.00 106.04
CA PRO A 663 -71.05 -40.01 106.53
C PRO A 663 -71.21 -40.57 107.96
N ALA A 664 -70.41 -41.57 108.32
CA ALA A 664 -70.50 -42.23 109.63
C ALA A 664 -70.08 -41.31 110.79
N LEU A 665 -69.16 -40.38 110.54
CA LEU A 665 -68.62 -39.44 111.52
C LEU A 665 -69.60 -38.30 111.82
N VAL A 666 -70.29 -37.82 110.78
CA VAL A 666 -71.32 -36.78 110.91
C VAL A 666 -72.51 -37.31 111.73
N ALA A 667 -72.92 -38.57 111.50
CA ALA A 667 -73.99 -39.21 112.26
C ALA A 667 -73.65 -39.39 113.76
N ALA A 668 -72.39 -39.67 114.11
CA ALA A 668 -71.94 -39.79 115.50
C ALA A 668 -72.00 -38.45 116.26
N LYS A 669 -71.62 -37.35 115.60
CA LYS A 669 -71.72 -35.98 116.19
C LYS A 669 -73.17 -35.54 116.37
N ALA A 670 -74.06 -35.90 115.43
CA ALA A 670 -75.48 -35.56 115.53
C ALA A 670 -76.17 -36.21 116.75
N ALA A 671 -75.79 -37.44 117.10
CA ALA A 671 -76.31 -38.14 118.28
C ALA A 671 -76.00 -37.41 119.60
N LEU A 672 -74.79 -36.85 119.74
CA LEU A 672 -74.38 -36.12 120.95
C LEU A 672 -75.12 -34.81 121.17
N ASN A 673 -75.45 -34.09 120.09
CA ASN A 673 -76.15 -32.80 120.17
C ASN A 673 -77.60 -32.91 120.69
N THR A 674 -78.16 -34.12 120.77
CA THR A 674 -79.50 -34.34 121.36
C THR A 674 -79.49 -34.38 122.89
N LEU A 675 -78.33 -34.35 123.55
CA LEU A 675 -78.19 -34.42 125.00
C LEU A 675 -77.95 -33.02 125.60
N ASN A 676 -78.91 -32.53 126.40
CA ASN A 676 -78.75 -31.31 127.18
C ASN A 676 -78.50 -31.61 128.66
N LYS A 677 -77.85 -30.68 129.37
CA LYS A 677 -77.53 -30.77 130.81
C LYS A 677 -78.74 -31.16 131.65
N VAL A 678 -79.92 -30.63 131.32
CA VAL A 678 -81.20 -30.96 132.00
C VAL A 678 -81.49 -32.47 131.92
N ASN A 679 -81.43 -33.05 130.72
CA ASN A 679 -81.76 -34.47 130.48
C ASN A 679 -80.78 -35.42 131.21
N LEU A 680 -79.50 -35.06 131.30
CA LEU A 680 -78.50 -35.84 132.04
C LEU A 680 -78.64 -35.68 133.57
N THR A 681 -79.14 -34.53 134.03
CA THR A 681 -79.44 -34.31 135.45
C THR A 681 -80.67 -35.11 135.87
N GLU A 682 -81.70 -35.19 135.02
CA GLU A 682 -82.85 -36.09 135.21
C GLU A 682 -82.42 -37.57 135.23
N LEU A 683 -81.56 -37.98 134.30
CA LEU A 683 -81.05 -39.35 134.24
C LEU A 683 -80.28 -39.71 135.52
N LYS A 684 -79.60 -38.75 136.16
CA LYS A 684 -78.90 -38.92 137.46
C LYS A 684 -79.86 -39.02 138.67
N ALA A 685 -81.02 -38.37 138.61
CA ALA A 685 -81.95 -38.29 139.74
C ALA A 685 -82.64 -39.63 140.06
N PHE A 686 -82.63 -40.60 139.14
CA PHE A 686 -83.25 -41.90 139.37
C PHE A 686 -82.69 -42.62 140.61
N PRO A 687 -83.56 -42.98 141.59
CA PRO A 687 -83.18 -43.77 142.74
C PRO A 687 -82.85 -45.22 142.34
N ASN A 688 -83.70 -45.83 141.51
CA ASN A 688 -83.53 -47.16 140.90
C ASN A 688 -83.93 -47.12 139.41
N PRO A 689 -82.97 -47.04 138.46
CA PRO A 689 -83.29 -46.94 137.04
C PRO A 689 -83.57 -48.31 136.38
N PRO A 690 -84.26 -48.33 135.21
CA PRO A 690 -84.43 -49.53 134.40
C PRO A 690 -83.09 -50.12 133.92
N ILE A 691 -83.07 -51.43 133.70
CA ILE A 691 -81.86 -52.19 133.27
C ILE A 691 -81.28 -51.62 131.96
N ALA A 692 -82.12 -51.27 130.98
CA ALA A 692 -81.68 -50.71 129.70
C ALA A 692 -80.84 -49.41 129.86
N VAL A 693 -81.22 -48.52 130.78
CA VAL A 693 -80.47 -47.27 131.04
C VAL A 693 -79.14 -47.57 131.74
N THR A 694 -79.13 -48.57 132.61
CA THR A 694 -77.92 -49.04 133.30
C THR A 694 -76.91 -49.64 132.30
N ASN A 695 -77.39 -50.42 131.33
CA ASN A 695 -76.52 -51.00 130.29
C ASN A 695 -75.91 -49.94 129.38
N VAL A 696 -76.68 -48.93 128.95
CA VAL A 696 -76.15 -47.87 128.08
C VAL A 696 -75.11 -47.03 128.79
N THR A 697 -75.37 -46.64 130.04
CA THR A 697 -74.39 -45.88 130.84
C THR A 697 -73.15 -46.71 131.15
N ALA A 698 -73.28 -48.02 131.35
CA ALA A 698 -72.14 -48.93 131.47
C ALA A 698 -71.32 -49.01 130.19
N ALA A 699 -71.94 -49.14 129.01
CA ALA A 699 -71.22 -49.20 127.73
C ALA A 699 -70.42 -47.92 127.44
N VAL A 700 -70.99 -46.75 127.77
CA VAL A 700 -70.30 -45.46 127.66
C VAL A 700 -69.12 -45.37 128.63
N MET A 701 -69.25 -45.88 129.85
CA MET A 701 -68.11 -45.95 130.78
C MET A 701 -66.99 -46.88 130.28
N VAL A 702 -67.33 -47.98 129.57
CA VAL A 702 -66.31 -48.88 129.01
C VAL A 702 -65.53 -48.20 127.88
N LEU A 703 -66.19 -47.41 127.04
CA LEU A 703 -65.50 -46.64 125.99
C LEU A 703 -64.68 -45.49 126.55
N LEU A 704 -65.16 -44.78 127.57
CA LEU A 704 -64.43 -43.69 128.23
C LEU A 704 -63.44 -44.17 129.31
N ALA A 705 -63.16 -45.47 129.39
CA ALA A 705 -62.24 -46.03 130.37
C ALA A 705 -60.81 -45.53 130.11
N TYR A 706 -60.26 -44.78 131.06
CA TYR A 706 -58.90 -44.24 130.97
C TYR A 706 -57.89 -45.38 130.74
N LYS A 707 -57.22 -45.36 129.58
CA LYS A 707 -56.20 -46.34 129.17
C LYS A 707 -56.69 -47.80 129.17
N GLY A 708 -57.95 -48.03 128.80
CA GLY A 708 -58.44 -49.38 128.47
C GLY A 708 -58.59 -50.35 129.65
N LYS A 709 -58.57 -49.86 130.90
CA LYS A 709 -58.87 -50.69 132.09
C LYS A 709 -60.37 -50.70 132.35
N VAL A 710 -61.03 -51.79 131.97
CA VAL A 710 -62.48 -51.97 132.14
C VAL A 710 -62.84 -51.99 133.64
N PRO A 711 -63.71 -51.09 134.15
CA PRO A 711 -64.10 -51.06 135.56
C PRO A 711 -64.81 -52.35 135.99
N LYS A 712 -64.42 -52.90 137.15
CA LYS A 712 -65.04 -54.10 137.74
C LYS A 712 -66.43 -53.83 138.34
N ASP A 713 -66.64 -52.64 138.91
CA ASP A 713 -67.96 -52.22 139.41
C ASP A 713 -68.75 -51.49 138.32
N ARG A 714 -69.76 -52.16 137.76
CA ARG A 714 -70.64 -51.64 136.70
C ARG A 714 -72.04 -51.30 137.21
N SER A 715 -72.18 -51.18 138.52
CA SER A 715 -73.46 -50.85 139.14
C SER A 715 -73.83 -49.40 138.86
N TRP A 716 -75.12 -49.10 138.88
CA TRP A 716 -75.64 -47.73 138.73
C TRP A 716 -75.00 -46.73 139.71
N LYS A 717 -74.61 -47.17 140.91
CA LYS A 717 -73.88 -46.34 141.87
C LYS A 717 -72.56 -45.81 141.29
N ALA A 718 -71.78 -46.64 140.61
CA ALA A 718 -70.53 -46.22 139.98
C ALA A 718 -70.79 -45.28 138.79
N ALA A 719 -71.77 -45.60 137.95
CA ALA A 719 -72.18 -44.75 136.84
C ALA A 719 -72.65 -43.36 137.30
N LYS A 720 -73.40 -43.29 138.40
CA LYS A 720 -73.89 -42.03 138.99
C LYS A 720 -72.77 -41.14 139.54
N VAL A 721 -71.70 -41.74 140.06
CA VAL A 721 -70.48 -41.02 140.47
C VAL A 721 -69.71 -40.53 139.24
N PHE A 722 -69.61 -41.36 138.19
CA PHE A 722 -68.93 -41.00 136.95
C PHE A 722 -69.64 -39.84 136.22
N MET A 723 -70.97 -39.81 136.26
CA MET A 723 -71.80 -38.67 135.81
C MET A 723 -71.88 -37.53 136.85
N GLY A 724 -71.06 -37.55 137.90
CA GLY A 724 -71.09 -36.61 139.01
C GLY A 724 -70.99 -35.15 138.56
N LYS A 725 -70.08 -34.87 137.62
CA LYS A 725 -69.88 -33.59 136.94
C LYS A 725 -70.39 -33.69 135.50
N VAL A 726 -71.61 -33.18 135.27
CA VAL A 726 -72.33 -33.39 134.00
C VAL A 726 -71.65 -32.69 132.81
N ASP A 727 -71.06 -31.52 133.01
CA ASP A 727 -70.43 -30.74 131.93
C ASP A 727 -69.12 -31.40 131.42
N ASP A 728 -68.28 -31.89 132.34
CA ASP A 728 -67.02 -32.60 131.99
C ASP A 728 -67.30 -33.91 131.24
N PHE A 729 -68.36 -34.62 131.62
CA PHE A 729 -68.76 -35.87 130.97
C PHE A 729 -69.20 -35.66 129.51
N LEU A 730 -69.93 -34.58 129.24
CA LEU A 730 -70.38 -34.25 127.89
C LEU A 730 -69.19 -33.81 127.00
N GLN A 731 -68.23 -33.08 127.55
CA GLN A 731 -66.99 -32.75 126.85
C GLN A 731 -66.12 -33.98 126.55
N ALA A 732 -66.05 -34.94 127.47
CA ALA A 732 -65.30 -36.18 127.26
C ALA A 732 -65.86 -37.03 126.09
N LEU A 733 -67.17 -36.95 125.83
CA LEU A 733 -67.80 -37.61 124.69
C LEU A 733 -67.54 -36.90 123.36
N ILE A 734 -67.51 -35.56 123.36
CA ILE A 734 -67.25 -34.76 122.15
C ILE A 734 -65.78 -34.85 121.72
N SER A 735 -64.87 -34.83 122.69
CA SER A 735 -63.41 -34.84 122.46
C SER A 735 -62.81 -36.26 122.37
N TYR A 736 -63.65 -37.29 122.26
CA TYR A 736 -63.19 -38.67 122.22
C TYR A 736 -62.34 -38.96 120.97
N ASP A 737 -61.17 -39.53 121.19
CA ASP A 737 -60.26 -39.93 120.12
C ASP A 737 -60.81 -41.15 119.36
N LYS A 738 -61.37 -40.86 118.19
CA LYS A 738 -62.05 -41.79 117.29
C LYS A 738 -61.07 -42.61 116.42
N GLU A 739 -59.78 -42.26 116.41
CA GLU A 739 -58.76 -42.86 115.53
C GLU A 739 -57.92 -43.90 116.27
N HIS A 740 -57.99 -43.97 117.61
CA HIS A 740 -57.24 -44.94 118.42
C HIS A 740 -58.11 -45.54 119.54
N ILE A 741 -59.00 -46.47 119.19
CA ILE A 741 -59.83 -47.18 120.19
C ILE A 741 -59.08 -48.44 120.68
N PRO A 742 -58.81 -48.60 122.00
CA PRO A 742 -58.15 -49.80 122.52
C PRO A 742 -58.99 -51.06 122.28
N GLU A 743 -58.40 -52.11 121.68
CA GLU A 743 -59.09 -53.36 121.32
C GLU A 743 -59.87 -53.99 122.48
N ASN A 744 -59.31 -53.92 123.69
CA ASN A 744 -59.93 -54.53 124.87
C ASN A 744 -61.29 -53.90 125.21
N CYS A 745 -61.43 -52.59 125.06
CA CYS A 745 -62.71 -51.90 125.26
C CYS A 745 -63.69 -52.22 124.13
N LEU A 746 -63.19 -52.32 122.90
CA LEU A 746 -63.97 -52.59 121.69
C LEU A 746 -64.57 -54.01 121.72
N LYS A 747 -63.81 -55.01 122.19
CA LYS A 747 -64.29 -56.39 122.40
C LYS A 747 -65.42 -56.46 123.43
N VAL A 748 -65.24 -55.82 124.59
CA VAL A 748 -66.25 -55.82 125.66
C VAL A 748 -67.55 -55.13 125.23
N VAL A 749 -67.46 -54.02 124.50
CA VAL A 749 -68.65 -53.30 124.01
C VAL A 749 -69.37 -54.06 122.91
N LYS A 750 -68.63 -54.74 122.02
CA LYS A 750 -69.19 -55.61 120.97
C LYS A 750 -69.88 -56.85 121.53
N GLU A 751 -69.28 -57.54 122.49
CA GLU A 751 -69.77 -58.84 122.96
C GLU A 751 -70.88 -58.75 124.01
N HIS A 752 -70.80 -57.78 124.93
CA HIS A 752 -71.75 -57.70 126.06
C HIS A 752 -72.91 -56.73 125.86
N TYR A 753 -72.82 -55.76 124.93
CA TYR A 753 -73.81 -54.69 124.81
C TYR A 753 -74.39 -54.56 123.39
N LEU A 754 -73.57 -54.52 122.33
CA LEU A 754 -74.04 -54.36 120.94
C LEU A 754 -74.80 -55.57 120.36
N LYS A 755 -74.66 -56.76 120.95
CA LYS A 755 -75.39 -57.98 120.54
C LYS A 755 -76.80 -58.08 121.13
N ASP A 756 -77.11 -57.29 122.15
CA ASP A 756 -78.38 -57.39 122.89
C ASP A 756 -79.50 -56.65 122.12
N PRO A 757 -80.64 -57.28 121.78
CA PRO A 757 -81.69 -56.64 120.98
C PRO A 757 -82.31 -55.40 121.64
N GLU A 758 -82.28 -55.33 122.98
CA GLU A 758 -82.77 -54.15 123.73
C GLU A 758 -81.81 -52.94 123.63
N PHE A 759 -80.57 -53.12 123.18
CA PHE A 759 -79.55 -52.07 123.04
C PHE A 759 -79.68 -51.30 121.71
N ASN A 760 -80.90 -50.81 121.45
CA ASN A 760 -81.24 -50.02 120.27
C ASN A 760 -81.70 -48.62 120.69
N PRO A 761 -81.19 -47.53 120.05
CA PRO A 761 -81.58 -46.16 120.37
C PRO A 761 -83.10 -45.94 120.39
N ASN A 762 -83.87 -46.59 119.52
CA ASN A 762 -85.32 -46.40 119.43
C ASN A 762 -86.09 -47.03 120.59
N LEU A 763 -85.66 -48.20 121.08
CA LEU A 763 -86.26 -48.88 122.23
C LEU A 763 -85.88 -48.16 123.52
N VAL A 764 -84.60 -47.82 123.68
CA VAL A 764 -84.08 -47.10 124.85
C VAL A 764 -84.76 -45.73 125.00
N ARG A 765 -85.13 -45.06 123.88
CA ARG A 765 -85.83 -43.77 123.88
C ARG A 765 -87.17 -43.80 124.62
N THR A 766 -87.89 -44.92 124.57
CA THR A 766 -89.17 -45.06 125.31
C THR A 766 -88.98 -45.06 126.83
N LYS A 767 -87.79 -45.40 127.31
CA LYS A 767 -87.45 -45.44 128.74
C LYS A 767 -86.72 -44.19 129.20
N SER A 768 -85.81 -43.67 128.38
CA SER A 768 -85.16 -42.38 128.61
C SER A 768 -84.59 -41.82 127.32
N PHE A 769 -84.90 -40.55 127.04
CA PHE A 769 -84.38 -39.84 125.87
C PHE A 769 -82.86 -39.66 125.92
N ALA A 770 -82.30 -39.39 127.11
CA ALA A 770 -80.85 -39.22 127.26
C ALA A 770 -80.06 -40.52 127.10
N ALA A 771 -80.64 -41.66 127.50
CA ALA A 771 -80.01 -42.96 127.25
C ALA A 771 -80.01 -43.31 125.75
N ALA A 772 -81.01 -42.90 124.97
CA ALA A 772 -81.05 -43.17 123.54
C ALA A 772 -79.93 -42.46 122.76
N GLY A 773 -79.67 -41.19 123.08
CA GLY A 773 -78.59 -40.41 122.44
C GLY A 773 -77.21 -41.02 122.73
N LEU A 774 -76.97 -41.45 123.97
CA LEU A 774 -75.74 -42.16 124.35
C LEU A 774 -75.60 -43.51 123.63
N CYS A 775 -76.68 -44.27 123.48
CA CYS A 775 -76.67 -45.55 122.75
C CYS A 775 -76.29 -45.37 121.27
N ALA A 776 -76.81 -44.34 120.59
CA ALA A 776 -76.53 -44.09 119.18
C ALA A 776 -75.07 -43.65 118.95
N TRP A 777 -74.50 -42.89 119.88
CA TRP A 777 -73.11 -42.46 119.83
C TRP A 777 -72.13 -43.65 119.88
N VAL A 778 -72.36 -44.60 120.79
CA VAL A 778 -71.53 -45.80 120.95
C VAL A 778 -71.47 -46.63 119.66
N ILE A 779 -72.59 -46.79 118.94
CA ILE A 779 -72.66 -47.60 117.71
C ILE A 779 -71.85 -46.96 116.57
N ASN A 780 -71.97 -45.64 116.38
CA ASN A 780 -71.41 -44.96 115.21
C ASN A 780 -69.89 -44.76 115.30
N ILE A 781 -69.34 -44.57 116.51
CA ILE A 781 -67.88 -44.46 116.70
C ILE A 781 -67.16 -45.76 116.36
N VAL A 782 -67.76 -46.91 116.70
CA VAL A 782 -67.16 -48.21 116.40
C VAL A 782 -67.08 -48.47 114.89
N LYS A 783 -68.07 -48.02 114.10
CA LYS A 783 -68.07 -48.16 112.63
C LYS A 783 -67.01 -47.31 111.92
N PHE A 784 -66.73 -46.10 112.41
CA PHE A 784 -65.74 -45.22 111.80
C PHE A 784 -64.32 -45.79 111.89
N TYR A 785 -63.97 -46.35 113.06
CA TYR A 785 -62.64 -46.92 113.30
C TYR A 785 -62.32 -48.11 112.36
N GLU A 786 -63.31 -48.90 111.95
CA GLU A 786 -63.11 -50.02 111.01
C GLU A 786 -62.71 -49.56 109.62
N VAL A 787 -63.24 -48.44 109.13
CA VAL A 787 -62.96 -47.92 107.78
C VAL A 787 -61.59 -47.22 107.71
N TYR A 788 -61.13 -46.62 108.81
CA TYR A 788 -59.85 -45.92 108.87
C TYR A 788 -58.64 -46.83 108.63
N CYS A 789 -58.66 -48.05 109.17
CA CYS A 789 -57.56 -49.02 109.03
C CYS A 789 -57.29 -49.45 107.57
N ASP A 790 -58.27 -49.36 106.67
CA ASP A 790 -58.12 -49.80 105.28
C ASP A 790 -57.45 -48.74 104.36
N VAL A 791 -57.44 -47.46 104.75
CA VAL A 791 -57.02 -46.34 103.88
C VAL A 791 -55.53 -45.98 104.03
N GLU A 792 -54.92 -46.27 105.17
CA GLU A 792 -53.53 -45.90 105.50
C GLU A 792 -52.45 -46.46 104.54
N PRO A 793 -52.48 -47.74 104.12
CA PRO A 793 -51.42 -48.32 103.28
C PRO A 793 -51.36 -47.72 101.87
N LYS A 794 -52.51 -47.32 101.31
CA LYS A 794 -52.63 -46.82 99.93
C LYS A 794 -52.00 -45.44 99.74
N ARG A 795 -52.02 -44.59 100.78
CA ARG A 795 -51.40 -43.25 100.75
C ARG A 795 -49.87 -43.31 100.62
N HIS A 796 -49.21 -44.29 101.24
CA HIS A 796 -47.76 -44.43 101.17
C HIS A 796 -47.26 -44.86 99.78
N ALA A 797 -48.02 -45.73 99.09
CA ALA A 797 -47.66 -46.20 97.75
C ALA A 797 -47.70 -45.09 96.67
N LEU A 798 -48.61 -44.14 96.80
CA LEU A 798 -48.81 -43.02 95.85
C LEU A 798 -47.65 -41.99 95.90
N ALA A 799 -47.01 -41.84 97.07
CA ALA A 799 -45.88 -40.91 97.25
C ALA A 799 -44.58 -41.40 96.59
N GLN A 800 -44.31 -42.71 96.61
CA GLN A 800 -43.11 -43.29 95.98
C GLN A 800 -43.14 -43.17 94.45
N ALA A 801 -44.28 -43.46 93.82
CA ALA A 801 -44.40 -43.46 92.36
C ALA A 801 -44.20 -42.06 91.74
N ASN A 802 -44.53 -40.98 92.46
CA ASN A 802 -44.32 -39.61 91.99
C ASN A 802 -42.83 -39.19 92.00
N ALA A 803 -42.00 -39.75 92.88
CA ALA A 803 -40.58 -39.41 92.95
C ALA A 803 -39.79 -40.00 91.76
N GLU A 804 -40.16 -41.18 91.28
CA GLU A 804 -39.50 -41.84 90.15
C GLU A 804 -39.76 -41.12 88.82
N LEU A 805 -40.95 -40.53 88.65
CA LEU A 805 -41.32 -39.77 87.45
C LEU A 805 -40.47 -38.49 87.28
N ALA A 806 -40.14 -37.81 88.37
CA ALA A 806 -39.34 -36.58 88.34
C ALA A 806 -37.87 -36.82 87.96
N ALA A 807 -37.28 -37.96 88.36
CA ALA A 807 -35.89 -38.27 88.05
C ALA A 807 -35.67 -38.67 86.57
N ALA A 808 -36.70 -39.22 85.92
CA ALA A 808 -36.63 -39.67 84.53
C ALA A 808 -36.74 -38.50 83.53
N THR A 809 -37.52 -37.46 83.85
CA THR A 809 -37.71 -36.29 82.99
C THR A 809 -36.47 -35.40 82.90
N GLU A 810 -35.70 -35.24 83.99
CA GLU A 810 -34.49 -34.41 84.03
C GLU A 810 -33.36 -34.96 83.14
N LYS A 811 -33.19 -36.29 83.08
CA LYS A 811 -32.19 -36.94 82.21
C LYS A 811 -32.47 -36.73 80.72
N LEU A 812 -33.75 -36.71 80.34
CA LEU A 812 -34.18 -36.52 78.95
C LEU A 812 -33.87 -35.10 78.44
N GLU A 813 -34.05 -34.08 79.29
CA GLU A 813 -33.73 -32.69 78.95
C GLU A 813 -32.22 -32.45 78.72
N ALA A 814 -31.36 -33.11 79.50
CA ALA A 814 -29.91 -33.01 79.35
C ALA A 814 -29.40 -33.58 78.00
N ILE A 815 -29.99 -34.68 77.53
CA ILE A 815 -29.65 -35.31 76.24
C ILE A 815 -30.13 -34.44 75.07
N ARG A 816 -31.34 -33.86 75.17
CA ARG A 816 -31.88 -32.94 74.14
C ARG A 816 -31.00 -31.71 73.90
N LYS A 817 -30.43 -31.11 74.95
CA LYS A 817 -29.51 -29.96 74.80
C LYS A 817 -28.23 -30.33 74.05
N LYS A 818 -27.63 -31.49 74.34
CA LYS A 818 -26.43 -31.98 73.65
C LYS A 818 -26.66 -32.23 72.15
N LEU A 819 -27.84 -32.74 71.79
CA LEU A 819 -28.23 -32.94 70.39
C LEU A 819 -28.28 -31.62 69.59
N VAL A 820 -28.82 -30.56 70.18
CA VAL A 820 -28.90 -29.23 69.52
C VAL A 820 -27.50 -28.66 69.26
N ASP A 821 -26.58 -28.78 70.22
CA ASP A 821 -25.21 -28.29 70.06
C ASP A 821 -24.43 -29.07 69.00
N LEU A 822 -24.60 -30.39 68.93
CA LEU A 822 -23.97 -31.22 67.91
C LEU A 822 -24.55 -30.95 66.51
N ASP A 823 -25.87 -30.79 66.38
CA ASP A 823 -26.52 -30.41 65.11
C ASP A 823 -26.04 -29.04 64.60
N SER A 824 -25.84 -28.06 65.49
CA SER A 824 -25.33 -26.74 65.11
C SER A 824 -23.89 -26.79 64.58
N ASN A 825 -23.04 -27.62 65.18
CA ASN A 825 -21.66 -27.82 64.73
C ASN A 825 -21.60 -28.56 63.40
N LEU A 826 -22.46 -29.56 63.21
CA LEU A 826 -22.58 -30.29 61.96
C LEU A 826 -23.00 -29.34 60.82
N ARG A 827 -24.01 -28.48 61.03
CA ARG A 827 -24.41 -27.46 60.04
C ARG A 827 -23.27 -26.51 59.63
N ARG A 828 -22.48 -26.05 60.60
CA ARG A 828 -21.33 -25.17 60.33
C ARG A 828 -20.24 -25.89 59.52
N LEU A 829 -19.95 -27.14 59.85
CA LEU A 829 -18.99 -27.94 59.10
C LEU A 829 -19.48 -28.25 57.69
N THR A 830 -20.76 -28.59 57.52
CA THR A 830 -21.37 -28.80 56.19
C THR A 830 -21.28 -27.55 55.32
N ALA A 831 -21.57 -26.36 55.86
CA ALA A 831 -21.42 -25.11 55.12
C ALA A 831 -19.95 -24.80 54.73
N SER A 832 -19.00 -25.09 55.63
CA SER A 832 -17.57 -24.95 55.32
C SER A 832 -17.09 -25.91 54.23
N PHE A 833 -17.68 -27.12 54.22
CA PHE A 833 -17.40 -28.15 53.23
C PHE A 833 -17.99 -27.83 51.85
N GLU A 834 -19.24 -27.34 51.80
CA GLU A 834 -19.85 -26.86 50.55
C GLU A 834 -19.01 -25.74 49.90
N LYS A 835 -18.52 -24.81 50.72
CA LYS A 835 -17.62 -23.75 50.24
C LYS A 835 -16.29 -24.30 49.73
N ALA A 836 -15.66 -25.22 50.46
CA ALA A 836 -14.41 -25.86 50.06
C ALA A 836 -14.56 -26.68 48.77
N ILE A 837 -15.70 -27.37 48.59
CA ILE A 837 -16.02 -28.07 47.33
C ILE A 837 -16.20 -27.08 46.19
N ALA A 838 -16.95 -25.99 46.37
CA ALA A 838 -17.14 -25.00 45.32
C ALA A 838 -15.81 -24.39 44.85
N GLU A 839 -14.91 -24.08 45.78
CA GLU A 839 -13.55 -23.59 45.46
C GLU A 839 -12.71 -24.66 44.77
N LYS A 840 -12.78 -25.94 45.21
CA LYS A 840 -12.11 -27.07 44.54
C LYS A 840 -12.61 -27.25 43.11
N VAL A 841 -13.93 -27.24 42.88
CA VAL A 841 -14.52 -27.40 41.55
C VAL A 841 -14.07 -26.26 40.63
N ARG A 842 -14.02 -25.02 41.13
CA ARG A 842 -13.50 -23.89 40.36
C ARG A 842 -12.03 -24.08 39.98
N CYS A 843 -11.18 -24.49 40.93
CA CYS A 843 -9.77 -24.77 40.65
C CYS A 843 -9.60 -25.91 39.64
N GLN A 844 -10.45 -26.94 39.71
CA GLN A 844 -10.45 -28.05 38.77
C GLN A 844 -10.86 -27.60 37.36
N GLU A 845 -11.86 -26.73 37.24
CA GLU A 845 -12.26 -26.15 35.96
C GLU A 845 -11.15 -25.28 35.35
N ASP A 846 -10.49 -24.45 36.16
CA ASP A 846 -9.37 -23.62 35.72
C ASP A 846 -8.18 -24.48 35.23
N VAL A 847 -7.83 -25.56 35.94
CA VAL A 847 -6.81 -26.53 35.52
C VAL A 847 -7.21 -27.21 34.21
N ASN A 848 -8.45 -27.68 34.10
CA ASN A 848 -8.96 -28.36 32.90
C ASN A 848 -8.99 -27.43 31.68
N GLN A 849 -9.37 -26.16 31.85
CA GLN A 849 -9.33 -25.16 30.78
C GLN A 849 -7.90 -24.92 30.31
N THR A 850 -6.98 -24.68 31.25
CA THR A 850 -5.58 -24.39 30.95
C THR A 850 -4.91 -25.59 30.27
N ASN A 851 -5.19 -26.82 30.74
CA ASN A 851 -4.68 -28.05 30.14
C ASN A 851 -5.24 -28.26 28.72
N LYS A 852 -6.55 -28.05 28.52
CA LYS A 852 -7.18 -28.12 27.19
C LYS A 852 -6.61 -27.07 26.22
N THR A 853 -6.29 -25.87 26.70
CA THR A 853 -5.63 -24.84 25.87
C THR A 853 -4.21 -25.27 25.48
N ILE A 854 -3.46 -25.91 26.38
CA ILE A 854 -2.12 -26.44 26.10
C ILE A 854 -2.17 -27.62 25.12
N GLU A 855 -3.11 -28.56 25.29
CA GLU A 855 -3.31 -29.67 24.35
C GLU A 855 -3.67 -29.18 22.95
N LEU A 856 -4.55 -28.17 22.86
CA LEU A 856 -4.92 -27.54 21.58
C LEU A 856 -3.76 -26.74 20.98
N ALA A 857 -2.86 -26.17 21.79
CA ALA A 857 -1.70 -25.43 21.30
C ALA A 857 -0.54 -26.37 20.87
N ASN A 858 -0.44 -27.56 21.46
CA ASN A 858 0.56 -28.58 21.09
C ASN A 858 0.16 -29.41 19.86
N ARG A 859 -1.14 -29.56 19.58
CA ARG A 859 -1.67 -30.21 18.38
C ARG A 859 -1.59 -29.29 17.17
#